data_AF-A0A4V3CY54-F1
#
_entry.id   AF-A0A4V3CY54-F1
#
_cell.length_a   1.000
_cell.length_b   1.000
_cell.length_c   1.000
_cell.angle_alpha   90.00
_cell.angle_beta   90.00
_cell.angle_gamma   90.00
#
_symmetry.space_group_name_H-M   'P 1'
#
loop_
_entity.id
_entity.type
_entity.pdbx_description
1 polymer ?
#
loop_
_entity_poly.entity_id
_entity_poly.type
_entity_poly.pdbx_seq_one_letter_code
_entity_poly.pdbx_strand_id
1 'polypeptide(L)'
;MTLQQDSPVAVPSVSPAAGVPVTAMQESLWWVHQRARNQSVYNLTWRLGCGSTVDVTALGVAWQAVVDRHEALRTAVYRVDGELRLVVTPTLPVRVQRIQIADPGGTPTDELLRLVCEELSEQSFALDTAPLARLASIEVAGTQELLLTVHHVAVDGWGIQLIMQDLSVAYAAALTGAEPKFEGDAEPFTAYAAEQAAARAAGDWAASLEHWRSALDGAVSTTVCADHDRFAGTGAPGVTLRYRFSQEAAAAVGALGTSHYATPFAVLLAALQIVLARGGAGEDVAIGAVLANRMTPRDQALVGYLANLCIARATVRADDTIGDVVGRGRDAVWTMLAHQHVPYATVFGALTESTQSMLSDYAPLLLNYLGPIAAGLALGDVPLVLHRTPNRAARADISIAFWEVEGAYWTEIEYNTGRYERPTVMRLLHDLDAVLAAGGADATTRVADLSVRTRASAGHLDHHRPAAAAAPVRALPASATWELAGRLWQEVLGHQAGGPDEDFFAAGGRSLKVIQLAVAVEAATGQRLDVVAWLARPTPRTLVQQLEAEAEPADAMSTVVPLREGAGGPHLHLVHGASGSAQDYRHLAAALPDGWRVTASQERTPLPDVLSMARRYLADLLAEGDAPDILCGWSMGGQVCYRMAAALAESGAAPALAVLDAAPPVGYPMDADRERECFETFAAGIAAALGIPPGTALPVVHGDDGELAIRALAAHLAAASPTGETVPTATLLDRWRVHLRHTEAVAAFVGTDQVPGAGLVVGADLLDVQLDQWATLFKSPPARLRLGTGHHGVLTEDVAATLAGALTNLLPHH
;
A
#
# COMPACT_ATOMS: atom_id res chain seq x y z
N MET A 1 -15.56 -32.82 17.42
CA MET A 1 -15.89 -33.14 16.02
C MET A 1 -14.69 -32.65 15.21
N THR A 2 -14.04 -33.57 14.51
CA THR A 2 -12.70 -33.43 13.92
C THR A 2 -12.65 -32.25 12.94
N LEU A 3 -11.73 -31.31 13.15
CA LEU A 3 -11.46 -30.18 12.25
C LEU A 3 -10.85 -30.74 10.97
N GLN A 4 -11.66 -30.82 9.92
CA GLN A 4 -11.23 -31.21 8.59
C GLN A 4 -10.60 -29.98 7.94
N GLN A 5 -9.32 -30.09 7.56
CA GLN A 5 -8.60 -29.07 6.80
C GLN A 5 -9.34 -28.85 5.47
N ASP A 6 -9.94 -27.67 5.30
CA ASP A 6 -10.53 -27.27 4.02
C ASP A 6 -9.41 -26.96 3.03
N SER A 7 -9.28 -27.80 2.01
CA SER A 7 -8.55 -27.44 0.78
C SER A 7 -9.17 -26.18 0.17
N PRO A 8 -8.39 -25.29 -0.48
CA PRO A 8 -8.94 -24.06 -1.06
C PRO A 8 -10.06 -24.41 -2.05
N VAL A 9 -11.29 -24.01 -1.71
CA VAL A 9 -12.44 -24.15 -2.60
C VAL A 9 -12.14 -23.33 -3.85
N ALA A 10 -12.01 -24.00 -5.00
CA ALA A 10 -11.82 -23.34 -6.28
C ALA A 10 -13.00 -22.39 -6.54
N VAL A 11 -12.73 -21.09 -6.44
CA VAL A 11 -13.74 -20.06 -6.73
C VAL A 11 -14.01 -20.09 -8.22
N PRO A 12 -15.28 -20.25 -8.67
CA PRO A 12 -15.59 -20.26 -10.09
C PRO A 12 -15.18 -18.92 -10.73
N SER A 13 -14.29 -18.99 -11.73
CA SER A 13 -13.81 -17.80 -12.43
C SER A 13 -14.91 -17.24 -13.34
N VAL A 14 -15.39 -16.03 -13.06
CA VAL A 14 -16.22 -15.27 -14.00
C VAL A 14 -15.31 -14.65 -15.05
N SER A 15 -15.66 -14.77 -16.34
CA SER A 15 -14.88 -14.14 -17.41
C SER A 15 -14.91 -12.61 -17.23
N PRO A 16 -13.75 -11.92 -17.15
CA PRO A 16 -13.71 -10.47 -17.04
C PRO A 16 -14.42 -9.73 -18.20
N ALA A 17 -14.48 -10.36 -19.38
CA ALA A 17 -15.18 -9.82 -20.53
C ALA A 17 -16.70 -9.73 -20.34
N ALA A 18 -17.28 -10.47 -19.39
CA ALA A 18 -18.71 -10.41 -19.07
C ALA A 18 -19.05 -9.38 -17.97
N GLY A 19 -18.06 -8.64 -17.44
CA GLY A 19 -18.29 -7.61 -16.44
C GLY A 19 -19.06 -6.40 -16.98
N VAL A 20 -19.64 -5.61 -16.07
CA VAL A 20 -20.35 -4.36 -16.43
C VAL A 20 -19.37 -3.17 -16.43
N PRO A 21 -19.64 -2.09 -17.18
CA PRO A 21 -18.81 -0.89 -17.12
C PRO A 21 -18.73 -0.30 -15.69
N VAL A 22 -17.58 0.24 -15.33
CA VAL A 22 -17.42 1.04 -14.10
C VAL A 22 -18.17 2.37 -14.21
N THR A 23 -18.53 2.99 -13.09
CA THR A 23 -18.98 4.39 -13.12
C THR A 23 -17.82 5.34 -13.44
N ALA A 24 -18.10 6.54 -13.95
CA ALA A 24 -17.05 7.52 -14.26
C ALA A 24 -16.25 7.97 -13.02
N MET A 25 -16.88 7.97 -11.83
CA MET A 25 -16.17 8.22 -10.57
C MET A 25 -15.25 7.05 -10.18
N GLN A 26 -15.68 5.80 -10.36
CA GLN A 26 -14.82 4.63 -10.15
C GLN A 26 -13.64 4.59 -11.13
N GLU A 27 -13.86 4.93 -12.40
CA GLU A 27 -12.79 5.07 -13.39
C GLU A 27 -11.77 6.12 -12.96
N SER A 28 -12.23 7.30 -12.56
CA SER A 28 -11.37 8.37 -12.05
C SER A 28 -10.54 7.88 -10.86
N LEU A 29 -11.18 7.21 -9.91
CA LEU A 29 -10.52 6.71 -8.70
C LEU A 29 -9.50 5.61 -9.00
N TRP A 30 -9.79 4.72 -9.95
CA TRP A 30 -8.86 3.70 -10.41
C TRP A 30 -7.59 4.35 -10.99
N TRP A 31 -7.73 5.36 -11.85
CA TRP A 31 -6.57 6.10 -12.38
C TRP A 31 -5.77 6.82 -11.30
N VAL A 32 -6.44 7.38 -10.30
CA VAL A 32 -5.76 8.01 -9.17
C VAL A 32 -4.98 6.97 -8.36
N HIS A 33 -5.55 5.78 -8.12
CA HIS A 33 -4.86 4.68 -7.47
C HIS A 33 -3.62 4.24 -8.26
N GLN A 34 -3.70 4.10 -9.59
CA GLN A 34 -2.55 3.71 -10.41
C GLN A 34 -1.40 4.72 -10.38
N ARG A 35 -1.68 6.03 -10.25
CA ARG A 35 -0.66 7.09 -10.22
C ARG A 35 -0.18 7.48 -8.82
N ALA A 36 -0.84 6.98 -7.77
CA ALA A 36 -0.53 7.37 -6.40
C ALA A 36 0.84 6.83 -5.97
N ARG A 37 1.64 7.68 -5.30
CA ARG A 37 2.92 7.23 -4.72
C ARG A 37 2.74 6.20 -3.61
N ASN A 38 1.67 6.38 -2.85
CA ASN A 38 1.19 5.42 -1.87
C ASN A 38 -0.23 5.01 -2.26
N GLN A 39 -0.39 3.75 -2.67
CA GLN A 39 -1.66 3.19 -3.12
C GLN A 39 -2.67 2.94 -1.99
N SER A 40 -2.27 3.10 -0.72
CA SER A 40 -3.19 3.08 0.42
C SER A 40 -4.01 4.36 0.59
N VAL A 41 -3.75 5.41 -0.20
CA VAL A 41 -4.41 6.73 -0.12
C VAL A 41 -5.96 6.66 -0.15
N TYR A 42 -6.52 5.64 -0.79
CA TYR A 42 -7.95 5.37 -0.83
C TYR A 42 -8.37 4.11 -0.08
N ASN A 43 -7.58 3.68 0.91
CA ASN A 43 -8.05 2.77 1.92
C ASN A 43 -8.98 3.54 2.88
N LEU A 44 -10.25 3.17 2.89
CA LEU A 44 -11.24 3.64 3.85
C LEU A 44 -11.19 2.71 5.07
N THR A 45 -10.53 3.16 6.13
CA THR A 45 -10.23 2.31 7.29
C THR A 45 -10.87 2.85 8.58
N TRP A 46 -11.64 2.00 9.26
CA TRP A 46 -12.19 2.24 10.59
C TRP A 46 -11.44 1.40 11.63
N ARG A 47 -10.74 2.08 12.56
CA ARG A 47 -10.14 1.47 13.75
C ARG A 47 -11.13 1.57 14.91
N LEU A 48 -11.58 0.43 15.41
CA LEU A 48 -12.69 0.31 16.35
C LEU A 48 -12.20 -0.31 17.65
N GLY A 49 -12.17 0.48 18.73
CA GLY A 49 -11.92 -0.02 20.06
C GLY A 49 -13.13 -0.78 20.59
N CYS A 50 -12.90 -1.98 21.12
CA CYS A 50 -13.96 -2.84 21.65
C CYS A 50 -14.16 -2.56 23.14
N GLY A 51 -15.39 -2.21 23.55
CA GLY A 51 -15.73 -2.02 24.96
C GLY A 51 -15.76 -3.31 25.79
N SER A 52 -15.78 -4.46 25.13
CA SER A 52 -15.71 -5.80 25.72
C SER A 52 -15.14 -6.80 24.71
N THR A 53 -14.82 -8.01 25.16
CA THR A 53 -14.25 -9.07 24.31
C THR A 53 -15.21 -9.46 23.18
N VAL A 54 -14.67 -9.60 21.97
CA VAL A 54 -15.39 -10.03 20.78
C VAL A 54 -15.08 -11.50 20.48
N ASP A 55 -16.12 -12.31 20.25
CA ASP A 55 -15.98 -13.67 19.76
C ASP A 55 -15.59 -13.65 18.28
N VAL A 56 -14.31 -13.90 18.01
CA VAL A 56 -13.77 -13.83 16.65
C VAL A 56 -14.33 -14.93 15.73
N THR A 57 -14.81 -16.04 16.29
CA THR A 57 -15.46 -17.11 15.50
C THR A 57 -16.83 -16.64 15.01
N ALA A 58 -17.64 -16.07 15.91
CA ALA A 58 -18.92 -15.46 15.54
C ALA A 58 -18.71 -14.26 14.59
N LEU A 59 -17.65 -13.48 14.79
CA LEU A 59 -17.27 -12.39 13.88
C LEU A 59 -16.92 -12.90 12.47
N GLY A 60 -16.25 -14.05 12.36
CA GLY A 60 -15.97 -14.68 11.07
C GLY A 60 -17.24 -15.06 10.31
N VAL A 61 -18.21 -15.68 11.00
CA VAL A 61 -19.52 -16.02 10.43
C VAL A 61 -20.28 -14.75 10.01
N ALA A 62 -20.27 -13.73 10.85
CA ALA A 62 -20.93 -12.46 10.58
C ALA A 62 -20.32 -11.75 9.37
N TRP A 63 -18.99 -11.72 9.27
CA TRP A 63 -18.28 -11.10 8.16
C TRP A 63 -18.56 -11.80 6.83
N GLN A 64 -18.57 -13.14 6.82
CA GLN A 64 -18.97 -13.90 5.63
C GLN A 64 -20.40 -13.55 5.18
N ALA A 65 -21.36 -13.51 6.12
CA ALA A 65 -22.75 -13.18 5.79
C ALA A 65 -22.91 -11.77 5.18
N VAL A 66 -22.14 -10.79 5.65
CA VAL A 66 -22.13 -9.43 5.09
C VAL A 66 -21.52 -9.40 3.69
N VAL A 67 -20.42 -10.11 3.45
CA VAL A 67 -19.80 -10.23 2.12
C VAL A 67 -20.71 -10.96 1.13
N ASP A 68 -21.42 -12.00 1.56
CA ASP A 68 -22.39 -12.71 0.73
C ASP A 68 -23.54 -11.79 0.32
N ARG A 69 -24.06 -11.02 1.28
CA ARG A 69 -25.16 -10.06 1.09
C ARG A 69 -24.82 -8.94 0.10
N HIS A 70 -23.63 -8.33 0.20
CA HIS A 70 -23.30 -7.12 -0.54
C HIS A 70 -22.35 -7.38 -1.71
N GLU A 71 -22.88 -7.30 -2.93
CA GLU A 71 -22.14 -7.50 -4.18
C GLU A 71 -20.86 -6.67 -4.28
N ALA A 72 -20.90 -5.41 -3.80
CA ALA A 72 -19.75 -4.51 -3.84
C ALA A 72 -18.51 -5.07 -3.12
N LEU A 73 -18.68 -5.88 -2.07
CA LEU A 73 -17.57 -6.51 -1.34
C LEU A 73 -16.95 -7.71 -2.09
N ARG A 74 -17.67 -8.26 -3.07
CA ARG A 74 -17.23 -9.35 -3.96
C ARG A 74 -16.83 -8.86 -5.34
N THR A 75 -16.76 -7.54 -5.55
CA THR A 75 -16.48 -6.93 -6.84
C THR A 75 -15.01 -6.53 -6.96
N ALA A 76 -14.39 -6.87 -8.08
CA ALA A 76 -13.08 -6.38 -8.49
C ALA A 76 -13.19 -5.54 -9.78
N VAL A 77 -12.18 -4.71 -10.04
CA VAL A 77 -12.07 -3.85 -11.21
C VAL A 77 -11.00 -4.39 -12.14
N TYR A 78 -11.42 -4.91 -13.30
CA TYR A 78 -10.52 -5.43 -14.32
C TYR A 78 -10.36 -4.46 -15.48
N ARG A 79 -9.20 -4.48 -16.13
CA ARG A 79 -8.99 -3.84 -17.42
C ARG A 79 -9.10 -4.88 -18.53
N VAL A 80 -10.08 -4.74 -19.41
CA VAL A 80 -10.35 -5.66 -20.54
C VAL A 80 -10.43 -4.84 -21.82
N ASP A 81 -9.58 -5.15 -22.79
CA ASP A 81 -9.50 -4.46 -24.09
C ASP A 81 -9.43 -2.92 -23.98
N GLY A 82 -8.71 -2.43 -22.97
CA GLY A 82 -8.53 -1.00 -22.70
C GLY A 82 -9.62 -0.37 -21.84
N GLU A 83 -10.75 -1.05 -21.59
CA GLU A 83 -11.87 -0.58 -20.76
C GLU A 83 -11.81 -1.15 -19.34
N LEU A 84 -12.31 -0.38 -18.37
CA LEU A 84 -12.47 -0.85 -16.99
C LEU A 84 -13.85 -1.47 -16.78
N ARG A 85 -13.88 -2.66 -16.15
CA ARG A 85 -15.11 -3.42 -15.87
C ARG A 85 -15.17 -3.88 -14.43
N LEU A 86 -16.37 -3.81 -13.85
CA LEU A 86 -16.72 -4.43 -12.57
C LEU A 86 -17.01 -5.91 -12.82
N VAL A 87 -16.31 -6.77 -12.09
CA VAL A 87 -16.51 -8.22 -12.14
C VAL A 87 -16.85 -8.70 -10.75
N VAL A 88 -18.03 -9.29 -10.62
CA VAL A 88 -18.56 -9.82 -9.36
C VAL A 88 -18.17 -11.28 -9.23
N THR A 89 -17.50 -11.62 -8.15
CA THR A 89 -17.28 -13.02 -7.76
C THR A 89 -18.55 -13.56 -7.08
N PRO A 90 -19.22 -14.60 -7.63
CA PRO A 90 -20.52 -15.05 -7.12
C PRO A 90 -20.48 -15.49 -5.65
N THR A 91 -19.43 -16.23 -5.28
CA THR A 91 -19.19 -16.72 -3.92
C THR A 91 -17.74 -16.48 -3.58
N LEU A 92 -17.47 -15.81 -2.46
CA LEU A 92 -16.13 -15.40 -2.06
C LEU A 92 -15.92 -15.71 -0.58
N PRO A 93 -15.19 -16.80 -0.26
CA PRO A 93 -14.81 -17.10 1.11
C PRO A 93 -13.93 -15.98 1.67
N VAL A 94 -14.30 -15.47 2.84
CA VAL A 94 -13.53 -14.44 3.57
C VAL A 94 -13.24 -14.90 4.99
N ARG A 95 -12.14 -14.40 5.54
CA ARG A 95 -11.73 -14.68 6.92
C ARG A 95 -11.42 -13.39 7.66
N VAL A 96 -11.65 -13.40 8.96
CA VAL A 96 -11.15 -12.34 9.85
C VAL A 96 -9.66 -12.57 10.06
N GLN A 97 -8.85 -11.58 9.72
CA GLN A 97 -7.42 -11.57 10.02
C GLN A 97 -7.23 -11.47 11.54
N ARG A 98 -6.31 -12.23 12.12
CA ARG A 98 -6.14 -12.29 13.58
C ARG A 98 -4.69 -12.11 13.96
N ILE A 99 -4.43 -11.10 14.78
CA ILE A 99 -3.11 -10.77 15.30
C ILE A 99 -3.20 -10.75 16.82
N GLN A 100 -2.29 -11.45 17.49
CA GLN A 100 -2.16 -11.45 18.94
C GLN A 100 -0.73 -11.13 19.33
N ILE A 101 -0.55 -10.15 20.21
CA ILE A 101 0.75 -9.78 20.79
C ILE A 101 0.59 -9.85 22.31
N ALA A 102 1.16 -10.88 22.92
CA ALA A 102 0.99 -11.14 24.35
C ALA A 102 1.70 -10.10 25.23
N ASP A 103 2.90 -9.68 24.83
CA ASP A 103 3.73 -8.71 25.55
C ASP A 103 4.07 -7.52 24.63
N PRO A 104 3.73 -6.28 25.00
CA PRO A 104 4.01 -5.11 24.19
C PRO A 104 5.48 -4.64 24.26
N GLY A 105 6.36 -5.37 24.97
CA GLY A 105 7.81 -5.12 24.93
C GLY A 105 8.20 -3.77 25.55
N GLY A 106 7.47 -3.30 26.56
CA GLY A 106 7.68 -2.01 27.22
C GLY A 106 6.99 -0.81 26.57
N THR A 107 6.37 -0.98 25.40
CA THR A 107 5.54 0.05 24.76
C THR A 107 4.13 0.07 25.40
N PRO A 108 3.49 1.24 25.59
CA PRO A 108 2.10 1.27 26.02
C PRO A 108 1.19 0.48 25.06
N THR A 109 0.27 -0.34 25.59
CA THR A 109 -0.63 -1.18 24.79
C THR A 109 -1.36 -0.42 23.69
N ASP A 110 -1.95 0.73 24.01
CA ASP A 110 -2.69 1.57 23.05
C ASP A 110 -1.81 2.12 21.92
N GLU A 111 -0.52 2.35 22.22
CA GLU A 111 0.46 2.83 21.25
C GLU A 111 0.89 1.71 20.30
N LEU A 112 1.12 0.50 20.81
CA LEU A 112 1.42 -0.65 19.96
C LEU A 112 0.21 -1.03 19.09
N LEU A 113 -1.01 -1.01 19.64
CA LEU A 113 -2.26 -1.17 18.87
C LEU A 113 -2.35 -0.15 17.73
N ARG A 114 -2.05 1.13 18.03
CA ARG A 114 -2.01 2.19 17.02
C ARG A 114 -0.99 1.86 15.93
N LEU A 115 0.25 1.54 16.28
CA LEU A 115 1.32 1.25 15.31
C LEU A 115 0.99 0.03 14.43
N VAL A 116 0.44 -1.04 15.00
CA VAL A 116 -0.01 -2.20 14.22
C VAL A 116 -1.13 -1.79 13.26
N CYS A 117 -2.17 -1.09 13.74
CA CYS A 117 -3.27 -0.65 12.88
C CYS A 117 -2.81 0.29 11.75
N GLU A 118 -1.81 1.15 11.98
CA GLU A 118 -1.19 1.97 10.94
C GLU A 118 -0.52 1.12 9.86
N GLU A 119 0.25 0.13 10.28
CA GLU A 119 1.00 -0.70 9.34
C GLU A 119 0.07 -1.57 8.48
N LEU A 120 -1.06 -1.98 9.05
CA LEU A 120 -2.10 -2.71 8.33
C LEU A 120 -2.91 -1.81 7.39
N SER A 121 -3.20 -0.56 7.79
CA SER A 121 -3.96 0.38 6.95
C SER A 121 -3.18 0.79 5.70
N GLU A 122 -1.84 0.70 5.73
CA GLU A 122 -0.96 0.94 4.59
C GLU A 122 -0.92 -0.18 3.56
N GLN A 123 -1.49 -1.36 3.85
CA GLN A 123 -1.51 -2.44 2.89
C GLN A 123 -2.42 -2.09 1.69
N SER A 124 -1.82 -1.93 0.51
CA SER A 124 -2.57 -1.64 -0.72
C SER A 124 -3.50 -2.80 -1.12
N PHE A 125 -4.47 -2.50 -1.98
CA PHE A 125 -5.31 -3.49 -2.64
C PHE A 125 -4.90 -3.61 -4.10
N ALA A 126 -4.75 -4.83 -4.58
CA ALA A 126 -4.79 -5.10 -6.02
C ALA A 126 -6.24 -4.97 -6.47
N LEU A 127 -6.56 -3.93 -7.25
CA LEU A 127 -7.96 -3.62 -7.58
C LEU A 127 -8.64 -4.68 -8.46
N ASP A 128 -7.87 -5.55 -9.09
CA ASP A 128 -8.31 -6.68 -9.90
C ASP A 128 -8.51 -7.98 -9.09
N THR A 129 -8.40 -7.92 -7.76
CA THR A 129 -8.51 -9.08 -6.88
C THR A 129 -9.49 -8.80 -5.74
N ALA A 130 -10.65 -9.46 -5.77
CA ALA A 130 -11.63 -9.41 -4.68
C ALA A 130 -11.21 -10.33 -3.52
N PRO A 131 -11.57 -10.02 -2.26
CA PRO A 131 -12.36 -8.86 -1.84
C PRO A 131 -11.51 -7.59 -1.76
N LEU A 132 -12.11 -6.46 -2.13
CA LEU A 132 -11.54 -5.13 -1.88
C LEU A 132 -11.84 -4.64 -0.45
N ALA A 133 -11.91 -5.58 0.50
CA ALA A 133 -12.21 -5.35 1.90
C ALA A 133 -11.50 -6.37 2.80
N ARG A 134 -11.04 -5.92 3.98
CA ARG A 134 -10.39 -6.73 5.01
C ARG A 134 -10.96 -6.38 6.38
N LEU A 135 -11.18 -7.39 7.21
CA LEU A 135 -11.54 -7.24 8.62
C LEU A 135 -10.49 -7.94 9.46
N ALA A 136 -9.84 -7.18 10.35
CA ALA A 136 -8.84 -7.71 11.27
C ALA A 136 -9.28 -7.54 12.72
N SER A 137 -8.99 -8.54 13.55
CA SER A 137 -9.01 -8.47 15.02
C SER A 137 -7.58 -8.43 15.50
N ILE A 138 -7.22 -7.34 16.19
CA ILE A 138 -5.89 -7.13 16.77
C ILE A 138 -6.04 -7.16 18.28
N GLU A 139 -5.28 -8.01 18.95
CA GLU A 139 -5.24 -8.12 20.40
C GLU A 139 -3.82 -7.88 20.90
N VAL A 140 -3.66 -6.93 21.82
CA VAL A 140 -2.37 -6.64 22.47
C VAL A 140 -2.59 -6.65 23.98
N ALA A 141 -1.86 -7.51 24.69
CA ALA A 141 -1.95 -7.66 26.15
C ALA A 141 -3.41 -7.76 26.68
N GLY A 142 -4.29 -8.44 25.94
CA GLY A 142 -5.72 -8.61 26.26
C GLY A 142 -6.65 -7.47 25.85
N THR A 143 -6.12 -6.33 25.37
CA THR A 143 -6.94 -5.27 24.78
C THR A 143 -7.19 -5.58 23.30
N GLN A 144 -8.46 -5.55 22.88
CA GLN A 144 -8.88 -5.92 21.53
C GLN A 144 -9.41 -4.72 20.75
N GLU A 145 -8.99 -4.63 19.48
CA GLU A 145 -9.52 -3.68 18.50
C GLU A 145 -9.86 -4.39 17.19
N LEU A 146 -10.83 -3.85 16.46
CA LEU A 146 -11.16 -4.27 15.10
C LEU A 146 -10.66 -3.22 14.10
N LEU A 147 -10.16 -3.68 12.96
CA LEU A 147 -9.78 -2.85 11.84
C LEU A 147 -10.56 -3.29 10.60
N LEU A 148 -11.55 -2.49 10.20
CA LEU A 148 -12.28 -2.67 8.95
C LEU A 148 -11.66 -1.75 7.90
N THR A 149 -11.10 -2.32 6.85
CA THR A 149 -10.52 -1.58 5.73
C THR A 149 -11.21 -1.97 4.44
N VAL A 150 -11.73 -1.00 3.70
CA VAL A 150 -12.33 -1.20 2.38
C VAL A 150 -11.67 -0.25 1.38
N HIS A 151 -11.34 -0.71 0.18
CA HIS A 151 -10.87 0.22 -0.85
C HIS A 151 -12.03 1.11 -1.32
N HIS A 152 -11.79 2.41 -1.40
CA HIS A 152 -12.84 3.41 -1.65
C HIS A 152 -13.53 3.24 -3.01
N VAL A 153 -12.91 2.50 -3.97
CA VAL A 153 -13.52 2.16 -5.28
C VAL A 153 -14.70 1.21 -5.15
N ALA A 154 -14.74 0.39 -4.11
CA ALA A 154 -15.82 -0.54 -3.86
C ALA A 154 -16.93 0.12 -3.01
N VAL A 155 -16.55 0.91 -2.00
CA VAL A 155 -17.47 1.43 -0.99
C VAL A 155 -17.11 2.87 -0.61
N ASP A 156 -18.11 3.73 -0.48
CA ASP A 156 -17.94 5.08 0.06
C ASP A 156 -18.17 5.20 1.57
N GLY A 157 -17.94 6.40 2.12
CA GLY A 157 -18.10 6.68 3.55
C GLY A 157 -19.52 6.49 4.10
N TRP A 158 -20.54 6.43 3.24
CA TRP A 158 -21.91 6.07 3.65
C TRP A 158 -22.07 4.55 3.69
N GLY A 159 -21.60 3.87 2.64
CA GLY A 159 -21.69 2.41 2.54
C GLY A 159 -20.96 1.68 3.67
N ILE A 160 -19.86 2.21 4.20
CA ILE A 160 -19.18 1.60 5.36
C ILE A 160 -20.07 1.60 6.62
N GLN A 161 -20.97 2.56 6.78
CA GLN A 161 -21.92 2.58 7.92
C GLN A 161 -22.96 1.48 7.78
N LEU A 162 -23.47 1.28 6.57
CA LEU A 162 -24.41 0.19 6.26
C LEU A 162 -23.74 -1.18 6.49
N ILE A 163 -22.48 -1.34 6.08
CA ILE A 163 -21.69 -2.54 6.38
C ILE A 163 -21.60 -2.77 7.90
N MET A 164 -21.33 -1.72 8.69
CA MET A 164 -21.24 -1.86 10.14
C MET A 164 -22.58 -2.19 10.80
N GLN A 165 -23.69 -1.64 10.30
CA GLN A 165 -25.03 -1.99 10.77
C GLN A 165 -25.34 -3.47 10.50
N ASP A 166 -25.13 -3.93 9.27
CA ASP A 166 -25.36 -5.33 8.89
C ASP A 166 -24.40 -6.28 9.61
N LEU A 167 -23.13 -5.88 9.82
CA LEU A 167 -22.17 -6.67 10.59
C LEU A 167 -22.61 -6.84 12.05
N SER A 168 -23.19 -5.81 12.66
CA SER A 168 -23.74 -5.87 14.01
C SER A 168 -24.91 -6.85 14.12
N VAL A 169 -25.86 -6.78 13.17
CA VAL A 169 -26.99 -7.72 13.08
C VAL A 169 -26.50 -9.15 12.87
N ALA A 170 -25.54 -9.34 11.97
CA ALA A 170 -24.99 -10.66 11.66
C ALA A 170 -24.21 -11.26 12.83
N TYR A 171 -23.46 -10.43 13.56
CA TYR A 171 -22.74 -10.87 14.74
C TYR A 171 -23.68 -11.30 15.87
N ALA A 172 -24.74 -10.54 16.15
CA ALA A 172 -25.74 -10.91 17.15
C ALA A 172 -26.42 -12.26 16.81
N ALA A 173 -26.72 -12.50 15.53
CA ALA A 173 -27.28 -13.77 15.08
C ALA A 173 -26.26 -14.92 15.23
N ALA A 174 -25.02 -14.70 14.81
CA ALA A 174 -23.94 -15.70 14.88
C ALA A 174 -23.66 -16.17 16.31
N LEU A 175 -23.72 -15.28 17.31
CA LEU A 175 -23.57 -15.62 18.74
C LEU A 175 -24.59 -16.65 19.23
N THR A 176 -25.77 -16.70 18.60
CA THR A 176 -26.86 -17.61 18.98
C THR A 176 -27.04 -18.78 18.00
N GLY A 177 -26.19 -18.86 16.96
CA GLY A 177 -26.33 -19.84 15.87
C GLY A 177 -27.57 -19.63 15.00
N ALA A 178 -28.14 -18.42 14.99
CA ALA A 178 -29.28 -18.05 14.17
C ALA A 178 -28.84 -17.47 12.81
N GLU A 179 -29.73 -17.51 11.82
CA GLU A 179 -29.52 -16.77 10.56
C GLU A 179 -29.76 -15.26 10.77
N PRO A 180 -28.93 -14.38 10.19
CA PRO A 180 -29.11 -12.94 10.28
C PRO A 180 -30.38 -12.48 9.56
N LYS A 181 -31.12 -11.56 10.19
CA LYS A 181 -32.31 -10.94 9.60
C LYS A 181 -32.03 -9.47 9.30
N PHE A 182 -31.60 -9.21 8.08
CA PHE A 182 -31.33 -7.86 7.61
C PHE A 182 -32.61 -7.13 7.23
N GLU A 183 -32.57 -5.80 7.29
CA GLU A 183 -33.64 -4.96 6.79
C GLU A 183 -33.57 -4.85 5.26
N GLY A 184 -34.65 -5.21 4.58
CA GLY A 184 -34.77 -5.11 3.12
C GLY A 184 -33.84 -6.06 2.32
N ASP A 185 -34.02 -6.04 1.01
CA ASP A 185 -33.16 -6.76 0.07
C ASP A 185 -31.92 -5.91 -0.27
N ALA A 186 -30.78 -6.57 -0.48
CA ALA A 186 -29.57 -5.91 -0.91
C ALA A 186 -29.61 -5.67 -2.42
N GLU A 187 -29.53 -4.40 -2.83
CA GLU A 187 -29.49 -4.01 -4.23
C GLU A 187 -28.09 -4.26 -4.83
N PRO A 188 -27.98 -4.86 -6.03
CA PRO A 188 -26.70 -5.01 -6.74
C PRO A 188 -26.09 -3.66 -7.13
N PHE A 189 -24.83 -3.41 -6.75
CA PHE A 189 -24.14 -2.19 -7.17
C PHE A 189 -23.91 -2.16 -8.70
N THR A 190 -23.72 -3.31 -9.34
CA THR A 190 -23.61 -3.38 -10.81
C THR A 190 -24.86 -2.88 -11.54
N ALA A 191 -26.04 -2.96 -10.94
CA ALA A 191 -27.26 -2.38 -11.51
C ALA A 191 -27.17 -0.84 -11.56
N TYR A 192 -26.75 -0.21 -10.46
CA TYR A 192 -26.48 1.23 -10.42
C TYR A 192 -25.41 1.65 -11.44
N ALA A 193 -24.32 0.88 -11.55
CA ALA A 193 -23.25 1.18 -12.51
C ALA A 193 -23.73 1.09 -13.98
N ALA A 194 -24.55 0.08 -14.30
CA ALA A 194 -25.16 -0.07 -15.62
C ALA A 194 -26.14 1.08 -15.96
N GLU A 195 -26.94 1.53 -14.98
CA GLU A 195 -27.82 2.69 -15.14
C GLU A 195 -27.04 3.98 -15.43
N GLN A 196 -25.93 4.21 -14.72
CA GLN A 196 -25.04 5.35 -14.97
C GLN A 196 -24.42 5.30 -16.38
N ALA A 197 -23.97 4.13 -16.83
CA ALA A 197 -23.44 3.95 -18.17
C ALA A 197 -24.50 4.19 -19.26
N ALA A 198 -25.72 3.69 -19.06
CA ALA A 198 -26.84 3.89 -19.97
C ALA A 198 -27.26 5.37 -20.06
N ALA A 199 -27.35 6.06 -18.92
CA ALA A 199 -27.68 7.50 -18.86
C ALA A 199 -26.63 8.35 -19.61
N ARG A 200 -25.34 8.01 -19.45
CA ARG A 200 -24.25 8.65 -20.21
C ARG A 200 -24.40 8.44 -21.72
N ALA A 201 -24.69 7.21 -22.15
CA ALA A 201 -24.83 6.87 -23.56
C ALA A 201 -26.08 7.51 -24.20
N ALA A 202 -27.17 7.65 -23.45
CA ALA A 202 -28.40 8.29 -23.88
C ALA A 202 -28.31 9.82 -23.94
N GLY A 203 -27.29 10.43 -23.30
CA GLY A 203 -27.15 11.89 -23.22
C GLY A 203 -28.06 12.54 -22.18
N ASP A 204 -28.56 11.77 -21.21
CA ASP A 204 -29.52 12.22 -20.19
C ASP A 204 -28.98 13.35 -19.31
N TRP A 205 -27.65 13.52 -19.29
CA TRP A 205 -26.97 14.55 -18.50
C TRP A 205 -26.81 15.89 -19.22
N ALA A 206 -27.32 16.06 -20.44
CA ALA A 206 -27.08 17.25 -21.26
C ALA A 206 -27.44 18.56 -20.53
N ALA A 207 -28.60 18.61 -19.86
CA ALA A 207 -29.04 19.81 -19.14
C ALA A 207 -28.13 20.15 -17.94
N SER A 208 -27.73 19.13 -17.17
CA SER A 208 -26.81 19.30 -16.05
C SER A 208 -25.40 19.68 -16.52
N LEU A 209 -24.92 19.11 -17.63
CA LEU A 209 -23.64 19.49 -18.23
C LEU A 209 -23.64 20.93 -18.72
N GLU A 210 -24.74 21.41 -19.30
CA GLU A 210 -24.87 22.82 -19.68
C GLU A 210 -24.84 23.74 -18.47
N HIS A 211 -25.56 23.37 -17.40
CA HIS A 211 -25.47 24.09 -16.13
C HIS A 211 -24.03 24.17 -15.62
N TRP A 212 -23.33 23.04 -15.54
CA TRP A 212 -21.95 22.99 -15.04
C TRP A 212 -20.97 23.77 -15.91
N ARG A 213 -21.12 23.73 -17.24
CA ARG A 213 -20.33 24.57 -18.15
C ARG A 213 -20.49 26.05 -17.83
N SER A 214 -21.73 26.51 -17.66
CA SER A 214 -21.99 27.90 -17.32
C SER A 214 -21.51 28.26 -15.92
N ALA A 215 -21.70 27.38 -14.93
CA ALA A 215 -21.33 27.64 -13.54
C ALA A 215 -19.81 27.69 -13.33
N LEU A 216 -19.07 26.87 -14.08
CA LEU A 216 -17.63 26.71 -13.93
C LEU A 216 -16.81 27.45 -14.99
N ASP A 217 -17.44 28.17 -15.91
CA ASP A 217 -16.70 28.91 -16.94
C ASP A 217 -15.72 29.92 -16.32
N GLY A 218 -14.44 29.79 -16.70
CA GLY A 218 -13.36 30.61 -16.16
C GLY A 218 -13.06 30.37 -14.67
N ALA A 219 -13.60 29.32 -14.04
CA ALA A 219 -13.33 29.01 -12.65
C ALA A 219 -11.86 28.64 -12.45
N VAL A 220 -11.31 29.08 -11.32
CA VAL A 220 -9.93 28.79 -10.91
C VAL A 220 -9.97 28.13 -9.54
N SER A 221 -9.30 26.99 -9.37
CA SER A 221 -9.29 26.31 -8.08
C SER A 221 -8.63 27.18 -7.01
N THR A 222 -9.19 27.21 -5.82
CA THR A 222 -8.67 27.94 -4.67
C THR A 222 -8.01 27.02 -3.66
N THR A 223 -6.90 27.45 -3.06
CA THR A 223 -6.23 26.73 -1.98
C THR A 223 -5.57 27.68 -0.98
N VAL A 224 -5.01 27.12 0.10
CA VAL A 224 -4.14 27.82 1.06
C VAL A 224 -2.72 27.88 0.48
N CYS A 225 -2.03 29.01 0.65
CA CYS A 225 -0.64 29.15 0.23
C CYS A 225 0.23 28.11 0.97
N ALA A 226 0.94 27.30 0.20
CA ALA A 226 1.84 26.29 0.73
C ALA A 226 3.04 26.93 1.47
N ASP A 227 3.58 26.20 2.44
CA ASP A 227 4.83 26.54 3.12
C ASP A 227 6.05 26.08 2.32
N HIS A 228 5.86 25.10 1.42
CA HIS A 228 6.89 24.50 0.60
C HIS A 228 6.43 24.32 -0.85
N ASP A 229 7.32 24.59 -1.81
CA ASP A 229 7.07 24.40 -3.25
C ASP A 229 7.22 22.93 -3.70
N ARG A 230 7.14 21.97 -2.78
CA ARG A 230 7.36 20.56 -3.12
C ARG A 230 6.09 19.98 -3.73
N PHE A 231 6.13 19.70 -5.03
CA PHE A 231 5.15 18.84 -5.66
C PHE A 231 5.24 17.43 -5.07
N ALA A 232 4.18 16.97 -4.43
CA ALA A 232 4.14 15.62 -3.84
C ALA A 232 3.09 14.70 -4.48
N GLY A 233 2.18 15.23 -5.31
CA GLY A 233 1.13 14.45 -6.00
C GLY A 233 0.15 13.75 -5.06
N THR A 234 -0.76 12.94 -5.60
CA THR A 234 -1.67 12.12 -4.80
C THR A 234 -0.92 11.00 -4.06
N GLY A 235 -1.29 10.74 -2.81
CA GLY A 235 -0.62 9.75 -1.97
C GLY A 235 0.70 10.24 -1.38
N ALA A 236 0.89 11.56 -1.32
CA ALA A 236 1.98 12.20 -0.59
C ALA A 236 1.88 11.94 0.93
N PRO A 237 2.99 12.02 1.68
CA PRO A 237 2.95 11.91 3.15
C PRO A 237 1.93 12.86 3.78
N GLY A 238 0.90 12.28 4.38
CA GLY A 238 -0.21 12.98 5.00
C GLY A 238 -0.18 12.91 6.52
N VAL A 239 -0.83 13.87 7.17
CA VAL A 239 -1.17 13.79 8.59
C VAL A 239 -2.56 14.36 8.83
N THR A 240 -3.20 13.84 9.86
CA THR A 240 -4.55 14.24 10.27
C THR A 240 -4.52 14.98 11.60
N LEU A 241 -5.16 16.15 11.65
CA LEU A 241 -5.40 16.90 12.89
C LEU A 241 -6.90 16.92 13.17
N ARG A 242 -7.27 16.88 14.46
CA ARG A 242 -8.63 17.21 14.88
C ARG A 242 -8.65 18.51 15.65
N TYR A 243 -9.69 19.30 15.42
CA TYR A 243 -9.96 20.54 16.09
C TYR A 243 -11.42 20.58 16.54
N ARG A 244 -11.65 21.13 17.73
CA ARG A 244 -12.99 21.35 18.28
C ARG A 244 -13.26 22.84 18.16
N PHE A 245 -14.36 23.20 17.51
CA PHE A 245 -14.77 24.60 17.43
C PHE A 245 -15.16 25.14 18.80
N SER A 246 -14.96 26.45 18.98
CA SER A 246 -15.42 27.21 20.13
C SER A 246 -16.93 27.07 20.31
N GLN A 247 -17.40 27.33 21.53
CA GLN A 247 -18.83 27.27 21.82
C GLN A 247 -19.59 28.34 21.01
N GLU A 248 -18.96 29.50 20.80
CA GLU A 248 -19.45 30.61 20.02
C GLU A 248 -19.61 30.22 18.55
N ALA A 249 -18.58 29.62 17.94
CA ALA A 249 -18.65 29.14 16.57
C ALA A 249 -19.69 28.02 16.39
N ALA A 250 -19.77 27.07 17.34
CA ALA A 250 -20.76 26.00 17.31
C ALA A 250 -22.21 26.54 17.39
N ALA A 251 -22.46 27.49 18.30
CA ALA A 251 -23.76 28.17 18.40
C ALA A 251 -24.08 28.98 17.14
N ALA A 252 -23.08 29.62 16.54
CA ALA A 252 -23.23 30.39 15.31
C ALA A 252 -23.70 29.53 14.12
N VAL A 253 -23.19 28.29 13.99
CA VAL A 253 -23.64 27.38 12.92
C VAL A 253 -25.15 27.15 13.00
N GLY A 254 -25.68 26.88 14.20
CA GLY A 254 -27.13 26.72 14.40
C GLY A 254 -27.93 28.01 14.20
N ALA A 255 -27.41 29.13 14.71
CA ALA A 255 -28.07 30.44 14.61
C ALA A 255 -28.17 30.93 13.15
N LEU A 256 -27.05 30.92 12.41
CA LEU A 256 -26.99 31.28 11.00
C LEU A 256 -27.80 30.31 10.13
N GLY A 257 -27.77 29.02 10.45
CA GLY A 257 -28.59 28.03 9.76
C GLY A 257 -30.08 28.35 9.89
N THR A 258 -30.52 28.75 11.08
CA THR A 258 -31.91 29.13 11.34
C THR A 258 -32.29 30.45 10.68
N SER A 259 -31.47 31.50 10.81
CA SER A 259 -31.82 32.84 10.32
C SER A 259 -31.74 32.98 8.80
N HIS A 260 -30.85 32.22 8.14
CA HIS A 260 -30.66 32.26 6.68
C HIS A 260 -31.25 31.05 5.94
N TYR A 261 -31.95 30.15 6.65
CA TYR A 261 -32.48 28.89 6.11
C TYR A 261 -31.39 28.04 5.45
N ALA A 262 -30.20 28.02 6.05
CA ALA A 262 -29.02 27.35 5.55
C ALA A 262 -28.75 26.06 6.33
N THR A 263 -28.20 25.04 5.67
CA THR A 263 -27.72 23.84 6.35
C THR A 263 -26.39 24.12 7.06
N PRO A 264 -26.01 23.33 8.09
CA PRO A 264 -24.67 23.43 8.69
C PRO A 264 -23.54 23.39 7.67
N PHE A 265 -23.69 22.53 6.64
CA PHE A 265 -22.75 22.46 5.53
C PHE A 265 -22.64 23.78 4.76
N ALA A 266 -23.77 24.43 4.42
CA ALA A 266 -23.75 25.71 3.71
C ALA A 266 -23.10 26.83 4.54
N VAL A 267 -23.33 26.84 5.86
CA VAL A 267 -22.69 27.81 6.77
C VAL A 267 -21.18 27.60 6.84
N LEU A 268 -20.72 26.35 7.00
CA LEU A 268 -19.30 26.00 7.06
C LEU A 268 -18.58 26.26 5.71
N LEU A 269 -19.24 25.95 4.60
CA LEU A 269 -18.77 26.27 3.25
C LEU A 269 -18.60 27.78 3.07
N ALA A 270 -19.60 28.58 3.42
CA ALA A 270 -19.54 30.04 3.34
C ALA A 270 -18.41 30.61 4.21
N ALA A 271 -18.26 30.12 5.44
CA ALA A 271 -17.20 30.57 6.33
C ALA A 271 -15.80 30.26 5.77
N LEU A 272 -15.61 29.06 5.19
CA LEU A 272 -14.35 28.71 4.52
C LEU A 272 -14.10 29.60 3.30
N GLN A 273 -15.11 29.87 2.47
CA GLN A 273 -15.00 30.77 1.32
C GLN A 273 -14.63 32.20 1.73
N ILE A 274 -15.19 32.71 2.84
CA ILE A 274 -14.81 34.01 3.43
C ILE A 274 -13.34 34.02 3.84
N VAL A 275 -12.88 32.98 4.56
CA VAL A 275 -11.48 32.87 4.99
C VAL A 275 -10.54 32.88 3.79
N LEU A 276 -10.86 32.12 2.73
CA LEU A 276 -10.03 32.05 1.52
C LEU A 276 -10.01 33.39 0.76
N ALA A 277 -11.17 34.02 0.56
CA ALA A 277 -11.27 35.31 -0.12
C ALA A 277 -10.49 36.40 0.65
N ARG A 278 -10.70 36.50 1.96
CA ARG A 278 -9.97 37.45 2.82
C ARG A 278 -8.49 37.12 2.96
N GLY A 279 -8.13 35.85 2.81
CA GLY A 279 -6.75 35.37 2.82
C GLY A 279 -5.94 35.66 1.57
N GLY A 280 -6.56 36.24 0.53
CA GLY A 280 -5.86 36.68 -0.69
C GLY A 280 -6.14 35.84 -1.93
N ALA A 281 -7.10 34.91 -1.89
CA ALA A 281 -7.51 34.15 -3.07
C ALA A 281 -8.25 35.00 -4.13
N GLY A 282 -8.67 36.23 -3.79
CA GLY A 282 -9.54 37.05 -4.63
C GLY A 282 -11.01 36.80 -4.32
N GLU A 283 -11.90 37.43 -5.10
CA GLU A 283 -13.34 37.35 -4.84
C GLU A 283 -13.99 36.07 -5.37
N ASP A 284 -13.40 35.39 -6.36
CA ASP A 284 -13.92 34.16 -6.95
C ASP A 284 -13.26 32.94 -6.31
N VAL A 285 -14.01 32.23 -5.46
CA VAL A 285 -13.51 31.10 -4.69
C VAL A 285 -14.16 29.81 -5.18
N ALA A 286 -13.36 28.85 -5.64
CA ALA A 286 -13.81 27.53 -6.08
C ALA A 286 -13.07 26.42 -5.31
N ILE A 287 -13.82 25.62 -4.56
CA ILE A 287 -13.28 24.50 -3.77
C ILE A 287 -14.04 23.20 -4.06
N GLY A 288 -13.41 22.05 -3.81
CA GLY A 288 -14.07 20.77 -3.97
C GLY A 288 -15.01 20.46 -2.81
N ALA A 289 -16.22 20.01 -3.11
CA ALA A 289 -17.21 19.52 -2.17
C ALA A 289 -17.49 18.04 -2.46
N VAL A 290 -17.29 17.17 -1.47
CA VAL A 290 -17.58 15.74 -1.58
C VAL A 290 -19.01 15.49 -1.08
N LEU A 291 -19.82 14.86 -1.93
CA LEU A 291 -21.23 14.57 -1.67
C LEU A 291 -21.49 13.07 -1.69
N ALA A 292 -22.41 12.58 -0.86
CA ALA A 292 -22.79 11.18 -0.82
C ALA A 292 -23.52 10.72 -2.10
N ASN A 293 -24.21 11.63 -2.81
CA ASN A 293 -24.92 11.36 -4.07
C ASN A 293 -25.94 10.21 -3.97
N ARG A 294 -26.70 10.19 -2.88
CA ARG A 294 -27.74 9.19 -2.57
C ARG A 294 -29.12 9.84 -2.58
N MET A 295 -29.70 9.94 -3.78
CA MET A 295 -30.85 10.79 -4.07
C MET A 295 -32.19 10.10 -3.83
N THR A 296 -32.20 8.77 -3.82
CA THR A 296 -33.39 7.94 -3.60
C THR A 296 -33.22 7.03 -2.38
N PRO A 297 -34.32 6.52 -1.79
CA PRO A 297 -34.24 5.50 -0.73
C PRO A 297 -33.46 4.24 -1.17
N ARG A 298 -33.54 3.87 -2.46
CA ARG A 298 -32.75 2.78 -3.05
C ARG A 298 -31.26 3.10 -2.94
N ASP A 299 -30.84 4.30 -3.34
CA ASP A 299 -29.44 4.71 -3.24
C ASP A 299 -28.98 4.81 -1.78
N GLN A 300 -29.85 5.20 -0.85
CA GLN A 300 -29.50 5.30 0.58
C GLN A 300 -29.24 3.95 1.23
N ALA A 301 -29.84 2.87 0.72
CA ALA A 301 -29.66 1.49 1.18
C ALA A 301 -28.54 0.73 0.46
N LEU A 302 -27.96 1.29 -0.61
CA LEU A 302 -27.00 0.59 -1.47
C LEU A 302 -25.56 0.60 -0.91
N VAL A 303 -24.98 -0.57 -0.66
CA VAL A 303 -23.53 -0.66 -0.40
C VAL A 303 -22.77 -0.57 -1.72
N GLY A 304 -21.93 0.47 -1.85
CA GLY A 304 -21.22 0.78 -3.10
C GLY A 304 -20.51 2.13 -3.05
N TYR A 305 -19.80 2.49 -4.12
CA TYR A 305 -19.18 3.81 -4.30
C TYR A 305 -20.09 4.73 -5.13
N LEU A 306 -20.89 5.54 -4.44
CA LEU A 306 -21.82 6.49 -5.04
C LEU A 306 -21.32 7.93 -4.92
N ALA A 307 -20.43 8.20 -3.96
CA ALA A 307 -19.90 9.52 -3.69
C ALA A 307 -19.40 10.25 -4.95
N ASN A 308 -19.74 11.53 -5.04
CA ASN A 308 -19.35 12.39 -6.14
C ASN A 308 -18.61 13.63 -5.63
N LEU A 309 -17.72 14.15 -6.45
CA LEU A 309 -17.09 15.46 -6.26
C LEU A 309 -17.92 16.52 -6.99
N CYS A 310 -18.08 17.69 -6.41
CA CYS A 310 -18.62 18.87 -7.06
C CYS A 310 -17.70 20.06 -6.78
N ILE A 311 -17.68 21.07 -7.65
CA ILE A 311 -16.95 22.31 -7.39
C ILE A 311 -17.93 23.34 -6.84
N ALA A 312 -17.72 23.72 -5.58
CA ALA A 312 -18.46 24.78 -4.92
C ALA A 312 -17.79 26.13 -5.20
N ARG A 313 -18.32 26.84 -6.20
CA ARG A 313 -17.86 28.17 -6.61
C ARG A 313 -18.76 29.26 -6.01
N ALA A 314 -18.15 30.31 -5.44
CA ALA A 314 -18.88 31.48 -4.97
C ALA A 314 -18.07 32.76 -5.16
N THR A 315 -18.78 33.85 -5.40
CA THR A 315 -18.21 35.20 -5.32
C THR A 315 -18.37 35.77 -3.91
N VAL A 316 -17.27 36.18 -3.31
CA VAL A 316 -17.18 36.79 -1.97
C VAL A 316 -16.49 38.15 -2.09
N ARG A 317 -17.25 39.22 -1.94
CA ARG A 317 -16.78 40.60 -2.04
C ARG A 317 -16.48 41.17 -0.65
N ALA A 318 -15.63 42.18 -0.62
CA ALA A 318 -15.25 42.85 0.63
C ALA A 318 -16.46 43.49 1.36
N ASP A 319 -17.43 44.03 0.61
CA ASP A 319 -18.61 44.71 1.16
C ASP A 319 -19.77 43.76 1.51
N ASP A 320 -19.69 42.48 1.15
CA ASP A 320 -20.70 41.50 1.55
C ASP A 320 -20.74 41.34 3.07
N THR A 321 -21.92 41.12 3.64
CA THR A 321 -22.03 40.67 5.03
C THR A 321 -21.85 39.15 5.13
N ILE A 322 -21.52 38.63 6.32
CA ILE A 322 -21.45 37.17 6.54
C ILE A 322 -22.79 36.52 6.15
N GLY A 323 -23.92 37.14 6.53
CA GLY A 323 -25.25 36.68 6.18
C GLY A 323 -25.51 36.62 4.67
N ASP A 324 -24.99 37.57 3.90
CA ASP A 324 -25.10 37.56 2.43
C ASP A 324 -24.35 36.37 1.82
N VAL A 325 -23.14 36.09 2.30
CA VAL A 325 -22.33 34.95 1.82
C VAL A 325 -22.98 33.63 2.21
N VAL A 326 -23.51 33.50 3.44
CA VAL A 326 -24.27 32.31 3.87
C VAL A 326 -25.53 32.11 3.02
N GLY A 327 -26.28 33.18 2.73
CA GLY A 327 -27.46 33.12 1.87
C GLY A 327 -27.13 32.63 0.47
N ARG A 328 -26.06 33.16 -0.15
CA ARG A 328 -25.60 32.68 -1.46
C ARG A 328 -25.04 31.26 -1.39
N GLY A 329 -24.35 30.90 -0.31
CA GLY A 329 -23.86 29.54 -0.06
C GLY A 329 -25.00 28.53 -0.03
N ARG A 330 -26.12 28.84 0.65
CA ARG A 330 -27.34 28.02 0.63
C ARG A 330 -27.86 27.80 -0.80
N ASP A 331 -28.00 28.87 -1.58
CA ASP A 331 -28.54 28.80 -2.94
C ASP A 331 -27.61 28.01 -3.89
N ALA A 332 -26.30 28.19 -3.73
CA ALA A 332 -25.28 27.44 -4.46
C ALA A 332 -25.31 25.95 -4.10
N VAL A 333 -25.44 25.61 -2.81
CA VAL A 333 -25.57 24.20 -2.37
C VAL A 333 -26.84 23.57 -2.94
N TRP A 334 -27.99 24.26 -2.90
CA TRP A 334 -29.23 23.74 -3.49
C TRP A 334 -29.07 23.43 -4.99
N THR A 335 -28.47 24.36 -5.72
CA THR A 335 -28.22 24.21 -7.16
C THR A 335 -27.25 23.07 -7.45
N MET A 336 -26.15 22.99 -6.69
CA MET A 336 -25.19 21.89 -6.76
C MET A 336 -25.88 20.54 -6.54
N LEU A 337 -26.74 20.42 -5.52
CA LEU A 337 -27.44 19.17 -5.21
C LEU A 337 -28.42 18.76 -6.31
N ALA A 338 -29.01 19.70 -7.06
CA ALA A 338 -29.88 19.40 -8.20
C ALA A 338 -29.11 18.77 -9.39
N HIS A 339 -27.82 19.08 -9.51
CA HIS A 339 -26.96 18.63 -10.62
C HIS A 339 -25.86 17.63 -10.21
N GLN A 340 -25.84 17.20 -8.95
CA GLN A 340 -24.81 16.31 -8.40
C GLN A 340 -24.79 14.89 -8.99
N HIS A 341 -25.85 14.49 -9.69
CA HIS A 341 -25.96 13.15 -10.28
C HIS A 341 -24.98 12.94 -11.45
N VAL A 342 -24.41 14.02 -12.01
CA VAL A 342 -23.39 13.92 -13.07
C VAL A 342 -22.01 13.80 -12.44
N PRO A 343 -21.26 12.71 -12.71
CA PRO A 343 -19.90 12.52 -12.19
C PRO A 343 -18.96 13.68 -12.52
N TYR A 344 -18.13 14.12 -11.56
CA TYR A 344 -17.17 15.21 -11.79
C TYR A 344 -16.26 14.97 -12.99
N ALA A 345 -15.78 13.74 -13.18
CA ALA A 345 -14.93 13.41 -14.34
C ALA A 345 -15.62 13.71 -15.68
N THR A 346 -16.95 13.51 -15.75
CA THR A 346 -17.75 13.84 -16.94
C THR A 346 -17.97 15.35 -17.05
N VAL A 347 -18.24 16.04 -15.93
CA VAL A 347 -18.36 17.51 -15.89
C VAL A 347 -17.05 18.15 -16.37
N PHE A 348 -15.92 17.75 -15.80
CA PHE A 348 -14.60 18.26 -16.10
C PHE A 348 -14.23 18.08 -17.58
N GLY A 349 -14.48 16.88 -18.14
CA GLY A 349 -14.26 16.61 -19.57
C GLY A 349 -15.14 17.43 -20.51
N ALA A 350 -16.25 17.99 -20.02
CA ALA A 350 -17.16 18.84 -20.78
C ALA A 350 -16.80 20.34 -20.73
N LEU A 351 -15.88 20.76 -19.84
CA LEU A 351 -15.42 22.15 -19.72
C LEU A 351 -14.42 22.53 -20.83
N THR A 352 -14.21 23.83 -21.06
CA THR A 352 -13.19 24.34 -22.00
C THR A 352 -11.78 23.96 -21.55
N GLU A 353 -10.83 23.80 -22.48
CA GLU A 353 -9.43 23.47 -22.15
C GLU A 353 -8.80 24.47 -21.17
N SER A 354 -9.14 25.76 -21.30
CA SER A 354 -8.69 26.81 -20.39
C SER A 354 -9.21 26.58 -18.97
N THR A 355 -10.51 26.37 -18.80
CA THR A 355 -11.13 26.10 -17.47
C THR A 355 -10.57 24.82 -16.87
N GLN A 356 -10.46 23.78 -17.69
CA GLN A 356 -9.85 22.51 -17.33
C GLN A 356 -8.42 22.69 -16.80
N SER A 357 -7.62 23.59 -17.39
CA SER A 357 -6.26 23.89 -16.93
C SER A 357 -6.23 24.63 -15.58
N MET A 358 -7.25 25.44 -15.29
CA MET A 358 -7.31 26.26 -14.07
C MET A 358 -7.92 25.54 -12.87
N LEU A 359 -8.84 24.59 -13.10
CA LEU A 359 -9.45 23.78 -12.05
C LEU A 359 -8.62 22.54 -11.67
N SER A 360 -7.87 21.98 -12.63
CA SER A 360 -7.25 20.65 -12.53
C SER A 360 -8.28 19.50 -12.43
N ASP A 361 -7.84 18.28 -12.75
CA ASP A 361 -8.66 17.06 -12.63
C ASP A 361 -8.83 16.59 -11.17
N TYR A 362 -8.19 17.28 -10.22
CA TYR A 362 -8.31 17.12 -8.78
C TYR A 362 -8.55 18.47 -8.10
N ALA A 363 -9.24 18.46 -6.96
CA ALA A 363 -9.40 19.65 -6.12
C ALA A 363 -8.35 19.64 -4.99
N PRO A 364 -7.51 20.68 -4.85
CA PRO A 364 -6.48 20.76 -3.80
C PRO A 364 -7.09 20.95 -2.41
N LEU A 365 -8.19 21.68 -2.31
CA LEU A 365 -8.94 21.86 -1.07
C LEU A 365 -10.28 21.15 -1.19
N LEU A 366 -10.46 20.10 -0.39
CA LEU A 366 -11.69 19.34 -0.29
C LEU A 366 -12.43 19.69 1.00
N LEU A 367 -13.75 19.78 0.87
CA LEU A 367 -14.69 19.95 1.96
C LEU A 367 -15.67 18.77 1.96
N ASN A 368 -15.88 18.18 3.13
CA ASN A 368 -16.85 17.12 3.36
C ASN A 368 -17.63 17.39 4.66
N TYR A 369 -18.93 17.10 4.66
CA TYR A 369 -19.77 17.12 5.85
C TYR A 369 -20.30 15.72 6.11
N LEU A 370 -19.82 15.12 7.18
CA LEU A 370 -20.06 13.74 7.54
C LEU A 370 -21.39 13.57 8.29
N GLY A 371 -21.94 14.62 8.92
CA GLY A 371 -23.08 14.49 9.83
C GLY A 371 -22.69 13.68 11.09
N PRO A 372 -23.63 13.07 11.84
CA PRO A 372 -23.33 12.33 13.06
C PRO A 372 -22.80 10.91 12.77
N ILE A 373 -21.65 10.82 12.08
CA ILE A 373 -20.99 9.52 11.85
C ILE A 373 -20.46 8.97 13.17
N ALA A 374 -20.50 7.64 13.29
CA ALA A 374 -19.93 6.89 14.40
C ALA A 374 -20.60 7.09 15.78
N ALA A 375 -21.77 7.73 15.82
CA ALA A 375 -22.59 7.77 17.03
C ALA A 375 -23.25 6.40 17.26
N GLY A 376 -23.13 5.86 18.49
CA GLY A 376 -23.79 4.62 18.88
C GLY A 376 -23.31 3.36 18.15
N LEU A 377 -22.04 3.33 17.69
CA LEU A 377 -21.47 2.13 17.07
C LEU A 377 -21.45 0.96 18.05
N ALA A 378 -21.92 -0.20 17.60
CA ALA A 378 -21.92 -1.43 18.35
C ALA A 378 -21.81 -2.65 17.42
N LEU A 379 -21.28 -3.75 17.95
CA LEU A 379 -21.23 -5.06 17.31
C LEU A 379 -22.05 -6.04 18.16
N GLY A 380 -23.32 -6.24 17.81
CA GLY A 380 -24.31 -6.78 18.74
C GLY A 380 -24.39 -5.92 19.99
N ASP A 381 -24.20 -6.53 21.17
CA ASP A 381 -24.19 -5.83 22.45
C ASP A 381 -22.80 -5.25 22.83
N VAL A 382 -21.77 -5.41 21.99
CA VAL A 382 -20.42 -4.88 22.24
C VAL A 382 -20.35 -3.41 21.81
N PRO A 383 -20.15 -2.44 22.73
CA PRO A 383 -19.96 -1.05 22.35
C PRO A 383 -18.65 -0.87 21.59
N LEU A 384 -18.67 -0.09 20.51
CA LEU A 384 -17.48 0.23 19.71
C LEU A 384 -17.16 1.72 19.78
N VAL A 385 -15.87 2.04 19.82
CA VAL A 385 -15.38 3.42 19.77
C VAL A 385 -14.54 3.60 18.51
N LEU A 386 -14.93 4.52 17.63
CA LEU A 386 -14.14 4.86 16.46
C LEU A 386 -12.90 5.69 16.87
N HIS A 387 -11.74 5.05 16.83
CA HIS A 387 -10.45 5.71 17.03
C HIS A 387 -10.01 6.45 15.78
N ARG A 388 -9.02 7.34 15.95
CA ARG A 388 -8.34 7.97 14.81
C ARG A 388 -7.61 6.88 14.05
N THR A 389 -7.97 6.68 12.78
CA THR A 389 -7.12 5.94 11.87
C THR A 389 -6.06 6.88 11.35
N PRO A 390 -4.77 6.59 11.56
CA PRO A 390 -3.72 7.45 11.06
C PRO A 390 -3.62 7.22 9.55
N ASN A 391 -3.81 8.29 8.78
CA ASN A 391 -3.62 8.25 7.33
C ASN A 391 -2.23 8.80 7.02
N ARG A 392 -1.34 7.96 6.48
CA ARG A 392 0.00 8.38 6.05
C ARG A 392 0.03 8.90 4.61
N ALA A 393 -1.10 8.88 3.90
CA ALA A 393 -1.21 9.27 2.50
C ALA A 393 -2.33 10.30 2.28
N ALA A 394 -1.97 11.55 2.00
CA ALA A 394 -2.93 12.63 1.77
C ALA A 394 -3.66 12.46 0.42
N ARG A 395 -5.00 12.57 0.45
CA ARG A 395 -5.89 12.47 -0.72
C ARG A 395 -5.92 13.75 -1.56
N ALA A 396 -5.72 14.88 -0.88
CA ALA A 396 -5.62 16.22 -1.47
C ALA A 396 -4.53 17.01 -0.73
N ASP A 397 -4.30 18.25 -1.17
CA ASP A 397 -3.42 19.19 -0.46
C ASP A 397 -3.93 19.42 0.97
N ILE A 398 -5.22 19.71 1.09
CA ILE A 398 -5.97 19.81 2.34
C ILE A 398 -7.36 19.21 2.12
N SER A 399 -7.78 18.31 3.00
CA SER A 399 -9.14 17.78 3.06
C SER A 399 -9.74 18.03 4.43
N ILE A 400 -10.89 18.70 4.48
CA ILE A 400 -11.57 19.11 5.71
C ILE A 400 -12.88 18.34 5.82
N ALA A 401 -13.03 17.58 6.90
CA ALA A 401 -14.28 16.93 7.27
C ALA A 401 -14.87 17.60 8.52
N PHE A 402 -16.19 17.80 8.52
CA PHE A 402 -16.94 18.31 9.67
C PHE A 402 -17.98 17.30 10.14
N TRP A 403 -18.16 17.21 11.46
CA TRP A 403 -19.25 16.44 12.07
C TRP A 403 -19.69 17.08 13.40
N GLU A 404 -20.89 16.69 13.85
CA GLU A 404 -21.48 17.14 15.10
C GLU A 404 -21.56 15.95 16.08
N VAL A 405 -21.16 16.16 17.33
CA VAL A 405 -21.36 15.23 18.43
C VAL A 405 -21.87 16.00 19.63
N GLU A 406 -23.07 15.66 20.12
CA GLU A 406 -23.67 16.26 21.32
C GLU A 406 -23.70 17.80 21.30
N GLY A 407 -24.01 18.39 20.14
CA GLY A 407 -24.06 19.86 19.96
C GLY A 407 -22.70 20.55 19.83
N ALA A 408 -21.59 19.81 19.88
CA ALA A 408 -20.25 20.31 19.57
C ALA A 408 -19.87 20.00 18.13
N TYR A 409 -19.36 21.00 17.41
CA TYR A 409 -18.81 20.83 16.07
C TYR A 409 -17.32 20.49 16.13
N TRP A 410 -16.97 19.40 15.46
CA TRP A 410 -15.59 18.95 15.30
C TRP A 410 -15.18 18.99 13.84
N THR A 411 -13.89 19.12 13.64
CA THR A 411 -13.27 19.00 12.32
C THR A 411 -12.06 18.11 12.35
N GLU A 412 -11.88 17.37 11.28
CA GLU A 412 -10.71 16.57 10.95
C GLU A 412 -10.13 17.14 9.66
N ILE A 413 -8.88 17.56 9.73
CA ILE A 413 -8.14 18.10 8.60
C ILE A 413 -6.98 17.18 8.28
N GLU A 414 -7.05 16.56 7.11
CA GLU A 414 -5.95 15.81 6.51
C GLU A 414 -5.19 16.77 5.60
N TYR A 415 -3.87 16.82 5.72
CA TYR A 415 -3.06 17.67 4.85
C TYR A 415 -1.74 17.02 4.45
N ASN A 416 -1.27 17.44 3.28
CA ASN A 416 0.00 17.03 2.70
C ASN A 416 1.18 17.71 3.42
N THR A 417 1.91 16.94 4.22
CA THR A 417 3.08 17.45 4.99
C THR A 417 4.26 17.84 4.11
N GLY A 418 4.25 17.44 2.83
CA GLY A 418 5.20 17.92 1.84
C GLY A 418 4.99 19.39 1.47
N ARG A 419 3.76 19.92 1.64
CA ARG A 419 3.37 21.29 1.23
C ARG A 419 3.04 22.20 2.41
N TYR A 420 2.50 21.67 3.50
CA TYR A 420 2.00 22.45 4.62
C TYR A 420 2.63 22.02 5.94
N GLU A 421 2.99 23.02 6.75
CA GLU A 421 3.36 22.83 8.14
C GLU A 421 2.12 22.97 9.04
N ARG A 422 2.17 22.31 10.20
CA ARG A 422 1.10 22.36 11.21
C ARG A 422 0.65 23.79 11.57
N PRO A 423 1.53 24.80 11.75
CA PRO A 423 1.09 26.16 12.06
C PRO A 423 0.20 26.78 10.99
N THR A 424 0.39 26.45 9.71
CA THR A 424 -0.42 26.97 8.60
C THR A 424 -1.83 26.42 8.62
N VAL A 425 -1.94 25.11 8.82
CA VAL A 425 -3.23 24.41 8.95
C VAL A 425 -3.98 24.87 10.20
N MET A 426 -3.28 25.08 11.32
CA MET A 426 -3.91 25.61 12.54
C MET A 426 -4.40 27.05 12.38
N ARG A 427 -3.72 27.90 11.59
CA ARG A 427 -4.22 29.26 11.28
C ARG A 427 -5.53 29.21 10.52
N LEU A 428 -5.65 28.33 9.51
CA LEU A 428 -6.91 28.12 8.78
C LEU A 428 -8.06 27.77 9.73
N LEU A 429 -7.84 26.82 10.63
CA LEU A 429 -8.85 26.39 11.60
C LEU A 429 -9.25 27.50 12.57
N HIS A 430 -8.28 28.25 13.11
CA HIS A 430 -8.56 29.36 14.01
C HIS A 430 -9.31 30.51 13.32
N ASP A 431 -8.97 30.80 12.07
CA ASP A 431 -9.65 31.88 11.33
C ASP A 431 -11.06 31.44 10.92
N LEU A 432 -11.26 30.16 10.58
CA LEU A 432 -12.60 29.60 10.35
C LEU A 432 -13.48 29.69 11.60
N ASP A 433 -12.94 29.33 12.76
CA ASP A 433 -13.64 29.48 14.05
C ASP A 433 -14.02 30.95 14.31
N ALA A 434 -13.08 31.87 14.13
CA ALA A 434 -13.31 33.30 14.34
C ALA A 434 -14.37 33.88 13.39
N VAL A 435 -14.39 33.47 12.12
CA VAL A 435 -15.42 33.90 11.15
C VAL A 435 -16.80 33.38 11.53
N LEU A 436 -16.91 32.11 11.96
CA LEU A 436 -18.17 31.55 12.44
C LEU A 436 -18.66 32.30 13.68
N ALA A 437 -17.79 32.49 14.68
CA ALA A 437 -18.13 33.20 15.91
C ALA A 437 -18.59 34.65 15.63
N ALA A 438 -17.91 35.36 14.72
CA ALA A 438 -18.32 36.71 14.31
C ALA A 438 -19.70 36.71 13.64
N GLY A 439 -20.00 35.74 12.78
CA GLY A 439 -21.30 35.61 12.12
C GLY A 439 -22.44 35.31 13.10
N GLY A 440 -22.18 34.53 14.15
CA GLY A 440 -23.15 34.29 15.21
C GLY A 440 -23.42 35.51 16.09
N ALA A 441 -22.40 36.35 16.31
CA ALA A 441 -22.53 37.59 17.07
C ALA A 441 -23.27 38.68 16.29
N ASP A 442 -22.90 38.89 15.03
CA ASP A 442 -23.55 39.83 14.12
C ASP A 442 -23.37 39.40 12.67
N ALA A 443 -24.44 38.82 12.09
CA ALA A 443 -24.46 38.39 10.70
C ALA A 443 -24.30 39.54 9.68
N THR A 444 -24.47 40.81 10.12
CA THR A 444 -24.28 42.00 9.29
C THR A 444 -22.83 42.49 9.25
N THR A 445 -21.93 41.83 9.99
CA THR A 445 -20.48 42.08 9.91
C THR A 445 -20.02 41.92 8.47
N ARG A 446 -19.34 42.95 7.92
CA ARG A 446 -18.81 42.90 6.55
C ARG A 446 -17.57 42.03 6.48
N VAL A 447 -17.40 41.36 5.35
CA VAL A 447 -16.25 40.51 5.05
C VAL A 447 -14.93 41.30 5.19
N ALA A 448 -14.89 42.56 4.75
CA ALA A 448 -13.72 43.44 4.91
C ALA A 448 -13.28 43.65 6.36
N ASP A 449 -14.23 43.68 7.29
CA ASP A 449 -14.00 43.99 8.71
C ASP A 449 -13.48 42.76 9.49
N LEU A 450 -13.46 41.58 8.86
CA LEU A 450 -12.91 40.35 9.43
C LEU A 450 -11.37 40.33 9.34
N SER A 451 -10.75 39.94 10.45
CA SER A 451 -9.30 39.72 10.54
C SER A 451 -8.98 38.25 10.22
N VAL A 452 -8.37 38.01 9.07
CA VAL A 452 -7.94 36.68 8.60
C VAL A 452 -6.43 36.67 8.41
N ARG A 453 -5.76 35.66 8.96
CA ARG A 453 -4.28 35.49 8.92
C ARG A 453 -3.86 34.41 7.92
N THR A 454 -4.77 33.52 7.57
CA THR A 454 -4.61 32.49 6.56
C THR A 454 -4.27 33.17 5.24
N ARG A 455 -3.22 32.69 4.58
CA ARG A 455 -2.87 33.14 3.23
C ARG A 455 -3.42 32.13 2.23
N ALA A 456 -4.13 32.61 1.23
CA ALA A 456 -4.76 31.79 0.21
C ALA A 456 -4.40 32.29 -1.18
N SER A 457 -4.55 31.43 -2.19
CA SER A 457 -4.28 31.75 -3.59
C SER A 457 -5.39 31.24 -4.50
N ALA A 458 -5.70 32.02 -5.53
CA ALA A 458 -6.35 31.50 -6.73
C ALA A 458 -5.30 30.81 -7.60
N GLY A 459 -5.65 29.63 -8.09
CA GLY A 459 -4.78 28.77 -8.85
C GLY A 459 -4.06 27.80 -7.91
N HIS A 460 -4.09 26.53 -8.29
CA HIS A 460 -3.12 25.60 -7.78
C HIS A 460 -1.81 25.87 -8.51
N LEU A 461 -0.84 26.47 -7.82
CA LEU A 461 0.53 26.48 -8.33
C LEU A 461 1.05 25.05 -8.22
N ASP A 462 0.83 24.28 -9.28
CA ASP A 462 1.71 23.16 -9.61
C ASP A 462 3.05 23.77 -10.00
N HIS A 463 3.79 24.24 -8.99
CA HIS A 463 5.22 24.40 -9.15
C HIS A 463 5.74 23.00 -9.38
N HIS A 464 5.91 22.70 -10.67
CA HIS A 464 6.67 21.61 -11.22
C HIS A 464 7.72 21.17 -10.20
N ARG A 465 7.83 19.86 -9.95
CA ARG A 465 9.02 19.28 -9.33
C ARG A 465 10.22 20.09 -9.86
N PRO A 466 10.91 20.92 -9.04
CA PRO A 466 12.15 21.49 -9.51
C PRO A 466 12.95 20.27 -9.90
N ALA A 467 13.32 20.17 -11.20
CA ALA A 467 14.01 19.03 -11.76
C ALA A 467 14.99 18.57 -10.71
N ALA A 468 14.70 17.41 -10.08
CA ALA A 468 15.41 16.98 -8.89
C ALA A 468 16.89 17.18 -9.16
N ALA A 469 17.57 17.96 -8.32
CA ALA A 469 18.94 18.39 -8.57
C ALA A 469 19.81 17.16 -8.85
N ALA A 470 19.95 16.89 -10.14
CA ALA A 470 20.75 15.93 -10.83
C ALA A 470 20.75 16.39 -12.30
N ALA A 471 21.31 17.56 -12.56
CA ALA A 471 21.76 17.87 -13.92
C ALA A 471 23.14 17.21 -14.12
N PRO A 472 23.47 16.55 -15.25
CA PRO A 472 22.64 16.09 -16.37
C PRO A 472 22.72 14.56 -16.63
N VAL A 473 21.68 13.97 -17.23
CA VAL A 473 21.86 12.91 -18.25
C VAL A 473 20.92 13.19 -19.45
N ARG A 474 21.45 13.87 -20.47
CA ARG A 474 20.96 13.78 -21.87
C ARG A 474 21.95 12.84 -22.59
N ALA A 475 21.58 11.98 -23.53
CA ALA A 475 20.57 12.15 -24.56
C ALA A 475 19.83 10.83 -24.87
N LEU A 476 18.65 10.91 -25.49
CA LEU A 476 18.15 9.90 -26.43
C LEU A 476 17.85 10.66 -27.73
N PRO A 477 18.79 10.61 -28.70
CA PRO A 477 18.48 10.27 -30.11
C PRO A 477 19.69 9.57 -30.81
N ALA A 478 19.63 8.89 -31.96
CA ALA A 478 18.52 8.48 -32.82
C ALA A 478 18.34 6.94 -32.72
N SER A 479 17.18 6.51 -32.25
CA SER A 479 16.67 5.15 -32.43
C SER A 479 15.28 5.28 -33.05
N ALA A 480 14.87 4.28 -33.84
CA ALA A 480 13.51 4.26 -34.40
C ALA A 480 12.44 4.33 -33.30
N THR A 481 12.73 3.74 -32.13
CA THR A 481 11.88 3.77 -30.93
C THR A 481 11.75 5.17 -30.33
N TRP A 482 12.84 5.94 -30.28
CA TRP A 482 12.80 7.34 -29.84
C TRP A 482 11.97 8.22 -30.78
N GLU A 483 12.17 8.08 -32.09
CA GLU A 483 11.37 8.82 -33.08
C GLU A 483 9.88 8.46 -33.01
N LEU A 484 9.58 7.18 -32.77
CA LEU A 484 8.22 6.73 -32.53
C LEU A 484 7.63 7.34 -31.24
N ALA A 485 8.35 7.25 -30.12
CA ALA A 485 7.91 7.83 -28.85
C ALA A 485 7.63 9.33 -28.98
N GLY A 486 8.50 10.08 -29.67
CA GLY A 486 8.29 11.51 -29.95
C GLY A 486 7.07 11.80 -30.83
N ARG A 487 6.77 10.96 -31.82
CA ARG A 487 5.55 11.09 -32.64
C ARG A 487 4.28 10.81 -31.81
N LEU A 488 4.26 9.71 -31.06
CA LEU A 488 3.13 9.34 -30.20
C LEU A 488 2.87 10.41 -29.13
N TRP A 489 3.92 10.96 -28.55
CA TRP A 489 3.83 12.07 -27.60
C TRP A 489 3.17 13.30 -28.22
N GLN A 490 3.61 13.71 -29.42
CA GLN A 490 2.99 14.84 -30.13
C GLN A 490 1.54 14.58 -30.50
N GLU A 491 1.20 13.37 -30.93
CA GLU A 491 -0.18 12.99 -31.27
C GLU A 491 -1.11 13.13 -30.07
N VAL A 492 -0.66 12.70 -28.89
CA VAL A 492 -1.48 12.69 -27.67
C VAL A 492 -1.51 14.04 -26.96
N LEU A 493 -0.37 14.74 -26.87
CA LEU A 493 -0.26 15.99 -26.11
C LEU A 493 -0.41 17.24 -26.99
N GLY A 494 -0.33 17.11 -28.31
CA GLY A 494 -0.41 18.22 -29.26
C GLY A 494 0.90 18.99 -29.45
N HIS A 495 1.98 18.60 -28.76
CA HIS A 495 3.30 19.22 -28.91
C HIS A 495 4.43 18.20 -28.78
N GLN A 496 5.59 18.50 -29.36
CA GLN A 496 6.80 17.68 -29.22
C GLN A 496 7.35 17.74 -27.81
N ALA A 497 7.98 16.65 -27.36
CA ALA A 497 8.64 16.62 -26.07
C ALA A 497 9.88 17.54 -26.08
N GLY A 498 10.04 18.39 -25.06
CA GLY A 498 11.22 19.22 -24.82
C GLY A 498 12.46 18.43 -24.40
N GLY A 499 12.31 17.13 -24.10
CA GLY A 499 13.42 16.20 -23.87
C GLY A 499 12.99 14.80 -23.41
N PRO A 500 13.94 13.86 -23.28
CA PRO A 500 13.67 12.47 -22.91
C PRO A 500 13.12 12.28 -21.50
N ASP A 501 13.36 13.23 -20.62
CA ASP A 501 12.94 13.18 -19.22
C ASP A 501 11.82 14.18 -18.89
N GLU A 502 11.15 14.70 -19.93
CA GLU A 502 9.94 15.49 -19.72
C GLU A 502 8.84 14.61 -19.12
N ASP A 503 8.23 15.09 -18.04
CA ASP A 503 7.12 14.39 -17.38
C ASP A 503 5.82 14.62 -18.16
N PHE A 504 5.08 13.55 -18.42
CA PHE A 504 3.87 13.56 -19.23
C PHE A 504 2.78 14.44 -18.65
N PHE A 505 2.60 14.42 -17.33
CA PHE A 505 1.58 15.22 -16.66
C PHE A 505 2.01 16.69 -16.61
N ALA A 506 3.30 16.95 -16.40
CA ALA A 506 3.86 18.30 -16.49
C ALA A 506 3.71 18.90 -17.91
N ALA A 507 3.74 18.06 -18.94
CA ALA A 507 3.48 18.42 -20.33
C ALA A 507 1.97 18.56 -20.68
N GLY A 508 1.08 18.58 -19.69
CA GLY A 508 -0.38 18.70 -19.92
C GLY A 508 -1.08 17.38 -20.26
N GLY A 509 -0.42 16.25 -20.00
CA GLY A 509 -1.01 14.92 -19.97
C GLY A 509 -1.97 14.73 -18.80
N ARG A 510 -2.97 13.86 -18.98
CA ARG A 510 -4.01 13.51 -18.00
C ARG A 510 -4.47 12.07 -18.17
N SER A 511 -5.27 11.53 -17.25
CA SER A 511 -5.68 10.11 -17.24
C SER A 511 -6.23 9.60 -18.58
N LEU A 512 -7.12 10.35 -19.24
CA LEU A 512 -7.63 9.98 -20.57
C LEU A 512 -6.52 9.95 -21.64
N LYS A 513 -5.56 10.88 -21.57
CA LYS A 513 -4.42 10.95 -22.50
C LYS A 513 -3.43 9.81 -22.26
N VAL A 514 -3.33 9.28 -21.04
CA VAL A 514 -2.52 8.07 -20.76
C VAL A 514 -3.11 6.86 -21.48
N ILE A 515 -4.45 6.73 -21.51
CA ILE A 515 -5.12 5.67 -22.28
C ILE A 515 -4.84 5.86 -23.76
N GLN A 516 -5.00 7.08 -24.28
CA GLN A 516 -4.71 7.40 -25.68
C GLN A 516 -3.27 7.06 -26.05
N LEU A 517 -2.30 7.36 -25.18
CA LEU A 517 -0.91 6.99 -25.38
C LEU A 517 -0.73 5.47 -25.42
N ALA A 518 -1.32 4.73 -24.48
CA ALA A 518 -1.22 3.26 -24.45
C ALA A 518 -1.81 2.62 -25.71
N VAL A 519 -2.98 3.09 -26.16
CA VAL A 519 -3.63 2.62 -27.39
C VAL A 519 -2.79 2.97 -28.62
N ALA A 520 -2.23 4.18 -28.68
CA ALA A 520 -1.39 4.62 -29.78
C ALA A 520 -0.07 3.83 -29.85
N VAL A 521 0.52 3.47 -28.71
CA VAL A 521 1.68 2.58 -28.61
C VAL A 521 1.34 1.19 -29.17
N GLU A 522 0.27 0.56 -28.67
CA GLU A 522 -0.14 -0.78 -29.13
C GLU A 522 -0.46 -0.80 -30.62
N ALA A 523 -1.13 0.22 -31.14
CA ALA A 523 -1.40 0.36 -32.56
C ALA A 523 -0.13 0.52 -33.41
N ALA A 524 0.91 1.18 -32.89
CA ALA A 524 2.13 1.47 -33.64
C ALA A 524 3.19 0.36 -33.55
N THR A 525 3.26 -0.38 -32.43
CA THR A 525 4.29 -1.39 -32.18
C THR A 525 3.76 -2.82 -32.08
N GLY A 526 2.45 -3.00 -31.89
CA GLY A 526 1.85 -4.28 -31.49
C GLY A 526 2.16 -4.69 -30.05
N GLN A 527 2.92 -3.89 -29.29
CA GLN A 527 3.25 -4.13 -27.89
C GLN A 527 2.32 -3.35 -26.97
N ARG A 528 1.88 -3.96 -25.87
CA ARG A 528 1.08 -3.27 -24.86
C ARG A 528 1.98 -2.45 -23.96
N LEU A 529 1.70 -1.15 -23.84
CA LEU A 529 2.30 -0.33 -22.80
C LEU A 529 1.80 -0.82 -21.43
N ASP A 530 2.69 -1.35 -20.59
CA ASP A 530 2.37 -1.49 -19.17
C ASP A 530 2.39 -0.09 -18.54
N VAL A 531 1.18 0.48 -18.56
CA VAL A 531 0.86 1.81 -18.06
C VAL A 531 1.22 1.95 -16.58
N VAL A 532 1.09 0.88 -15.78
CA VAL A 532 1.35 0.95 -14.35
C VAL A 532 2.84 1.14 -14.11
N ALA A 533 3.68 0.33 -14.76
CA ALA A 533 5.13 0.50 -14.69
C ALA A 533 5.57 1.87 -15.24
N TRP A 534 4.99 2.32 -16.35
CA TRP A 534 5.33 3.60 -16.95
C TRP A 534 4.94 4.80 -16.07
N LEU A 535 3.77 4.76 -15.41
CA LEU A 535 3.31 5.81 -14.50
C LEU A 535 4.24 6.06 -13.31
N ALA A 536 5.09 5.10 -12.96
CA ALA A 536 6.11 5.29 -11.93
C ALA A 536 7.09 6.43 -12.29
N ARG A 537 7.37 6.62 -13.59
CA ARG A 537 8.16 7.72 -14.16
C ARG A 537 7.65 8.00 -15.58
N PRO A 538 6.61 8.83 -15.75
CA PRO A 538 5.90 8.93 -17.03
C PRO A 538 6.63 9.86 -18.00
N THR A 539 7.75 9.41 -18.57
CA THR A 539 8.58 10.20 -19.48
C THR A 539 8.77 9.50 -20.83
N PRO A 540 9.18 10.22 -21.89
CA PRO A 540 9.55 9.60 -23.16
C PRO A 540 10.66 8.55 -23.00
N ARG A 541 11.61 8.76 -22.08
CA ARG A 541 12.70 7.81 -21.80
C ARG A 541 12.16 6.48 -21.30
N THR A 542 11.30 6.47 -20.30
CA THR A 542 10.78 5.22 -19.75
C THR A 542 9.87 4.51 -20.72
N LEU A 543 9.14 5.27 -21.55
CA LEU A 543 8.40 4.70 -22.68
C LEU A 543 9.34 3.96 -23.64
N VAL A 544 10.43 4.61 -24.07
CA VAL A 544 11.45 3.97 -24.93
C VAL A 544 12.08 2.77 -24.24
N GLN A 545 12.46 2.89 -22.97
CA GLN A 545 13.06 1.80 -22.20
C GLN A 545 12.12 0.60 -22.09
N GLN A 546 10.81 0.80 -21.95
CA GLN A 546 9.86 -0.30 -21.86
C GLN A 546 9.68 -1.00 -23.20
N LEU A 547 9.64 -0.24 -24.30
CA LEU A 547 9.62 -0.77 -25.66
C LEU A 547 10.93 -1.49 -26.04
N GLU A 548 12.06 -1.09 -25.44
CA GLU A 548 13.39 -1.70 -25.63
C GLU A 548 13.69 -2.83 -24.63
N ALA A 549 13.13 -2.83 -23.41
CA ALA A 549 13.41 -3.81 -22.35
C ALA A 549 12.83 -5.19 -22.64
N GLU A 550 11.78 -5.28 -23.45
CA GLU A 550 11.35 -6.57 -24.01
C GLU A 550 12.34 -7.13 -25.06
N ALA A 551 13.42 -6.41 -25.37
CA ALA A 551 14.46 -6.80 -26.34
C ALA A 551 15.84 -7.21 -25.74
N GLU A 552 16.11 -7.05 -24.43
CA GLU A 552 17.38 -7.43 -23.78
C GLU A 552 17.16 -8.32 -22.54
N PRO A 553 17.77 -9.53 -22.41
CA PRO A 553 17.49 -10.44 -21.29
C PRO A 553 18.24 -10.06 -20.00
N ALA A 554 17.54 -10.11 -18.86
CA ALA A 554 18.06 -9.93 -17.50
C ALA A 554 19.10 -10.98 -17.02
N ASP A 555 19.60 -11.83 -17.91
CA ASP A 555 20.45 -13.00 -17.60
C ASP A 555 21.95 -12.66 -17.47
N ALA A 556 22.34 -11.39 -17.63
CA ALA A 556 23.74 -10.98 -17.85
C ALA A 556 24.61 -10.73 -16.59
N MET A 557 24.06 -10.72 -15.37
CA MET A 557 24.84 -10.46 -14.13
C MET A 557 25.29 -11.76 -13.44
N SER A 558 26.59 -11.91 -13.18
CA SER A 558 27.16 -13.05 -12.41
C SER A 558 26.60 -13.12 -10.98
N THR A 559 26.25 -14.32 -10.53
CA THR A 559 25.87 -14.60 -9.12
C THR A 559 27.06 -14.63 -8.19
N VAL A 560 28.27 -14.73 -8.71
CA VAL A 560 29.49 -14.84 -7.89
C VAL A 560 29.96 -13.45 -7.46
N VAL A 561 30.40 -13.37 -6.20
CA VAL A 561 30.95 -12.17 -5.58
C VAL A 561 32.28 -12.51 -4.93
N PRO A 562 33.36 -11.78 -5.25
CA PRO A 562 34.63 -11.93 -4.53
C PRO A 562 34.50 -11.32 -3.14
N LEU A 563 34.71 -12.13 -2.10
CA LEU A 563 34.82 -11.66 -0.71
C LEU A 563 36.28 -11.36 -0.35
N ARG A 564 37.22 -12.09 -0.96
CA ARG A 564 38.67 -11.83 -0.85
C ARG A 564 39.41 -12.35 -2.08
N GLU A 565 40.22 -11.48 -2.67
CA GLU A 565 41.19 -11.82 -3.71
C GLU A 565 42.42 -12.45 -3.04
N GLY A 566 42.62 -13.76 -3.21
CA GLY A 566 43.78 -14.49 -2.71
C GLY A 566 44.75 -14.81 -3.84
N ALA A 567 46.04 -14.59 -3.64
CA ALA A 567 47.08 -14.90 -4.63
C ALA A 567 47.83 -16.19 -4.24
N GLY A 568 47.49 -17.30 -4.90
CA GLY A 568 48.28 -18.55 -4.85
C GLY A 568 47.99 -19.49 -3.67
N GLY A 569 46.97 -19.21 -2.86
CA GLY A 569 46.43 -20.15 -1.85
C GLY A 569 45.14 -20.85 -2.30
N PRO A 570 44.54 -21.69 -1.44
CA PRO A 570 43.32 -22.44 -1.75
C PRO A 570 42.13 -21.54 -2.06
N HIS A 571 41.23 -22.04 -2.91
CA HIS A 571 39.97 -21.40 -3.29
C HIS A 571 38.80 -22.00 -2.51
N LEU A 572 38.18 -21.16 -1.67
CA LEU A 572 36.92 -21.45 -0.98
C LEU A 572 35.77 -20.78 -1.72
N HIS A 573 34.77 -21.56 -2.12
CA HIS A 573 33.51 -21.03 -2.61
C HIS A 573 32.38 -21.26 -1.61
N LEU A 574 31.67 -20.19 -1.28
CA LEU A 574 30.60 -20.14 -0.32
C LEU A 574 29.24 -20.02 -1.01
N VAL A 575 28.21 -20.66 -0.47
CA VAL A 575 26.83 -20.48 -0.98
C VAL A 575 25.94 -19.97 0.14
N HIS A 576 25.26 -18.85 -0.12
CA HIS A 576 24.40 -18.15 0.84
C HIS A 576 23.36 -19.04 1.54
N GLY A 577 22.95 -18.63 2.75
CA GLY A 577 21.81 -19.21 3.45
C GLY A 577 20.48 -18.70 2.90
N ALA A 578 19.38 -18.93 3.63
CA ALA A 578 18.04 -18.52 3.19
C ALA A 578 17.87 -17.00 2.97
N SER A 579 18.78 -16.18 3.51
CA SER A 579 18.81 -14.72 3.32
C SER A 579 19.05 -14.28 1.86
N GLY A 580 19.63 -15.15 1.01
CA GLY A 580 20.06 -14.76 -0.34
C GLY A 580 21.41 -14.03 -0.40
N SER A 581 22.02 -13.71 0.74
CA SER A 581 23.13 -12.76 0.85
C SER A 581 24.48 -13.42 1.12
N ALA A 582 25.53 -12.94 0.44
CA ALA A 582 26.91 -13.33 0.74
C ALA A 582 27.46 -12.67 2.03
N GLN A 583 26.80 -11.64 2.57
CA GLN A 583 27.30 -10.91 3.74
C GLN A 583 27.32 -11.74 5.03
N ASP A 584 26.53 -12.81 5.09
CA ASP A 584 26.48 -13.73 6.23
C ASP A 584 27.87 -14.32 6.55
N TYR A 585 28.73 -14.42 5.53
CA TYR A 585 30.07 -14.99 5.65
C TYR A 585 31.18 -14.01 6.03
N ARG A 586 30.88 -12.73 6.29
CA ARG A 586 31.92 -11.70 6.51
C ARG A 586 32.93 -12.07 7.59
N HIS A 587 32.47 -12.64 8.72
CA HIS A 587 33.34 -13.00 9.83
C HIS A 587 34.18 -14.24 9.50
N LEU A 588 33.59 -15.23 8.82
CA LEU A 588 34.31 -16.42 8.36
C LEU A 588 35.39 -16.05 7.33
N ALA A 589 35.06 -15.21 6.36
CA ALA A 589 36.00 -14.75 5.35
C ALA A 589 37.18 -14.00 5.97
N ALA A 590 36.93 -13.17 6.99
CA ALA A 590 37.96 -12.44 7.72
C ALA A 590 38.85 -13.35 8.60
N ALA A 591 38.32 -14.46 9.11
CA ALA A 591 39.06 -15.39 9.97
C ALA A 591 39.99 -16.36 9.21
N LEU A 592 39.82 -16.50 7.89
CA LEU A 592 40.65 -17.37 7.06
C LEU A 592 42.04 -16.77 6.79
N PRO A 593 43.09 -17.58 6.55
CA PRO A 593 44.44 -17.08 6.26
C PRO A 593 44.51 -16.17 5.01
N ASP A 594 45.37 -15.15 5.04
CA ASP A 594 45.45 -14.06 4.05
C ASP A 594 45.67 -14.50 2.58
N GLY A 595 46.21 -15.71 2.34
CA GLY A 595 46.47 -16.24 0.99
C GLY A 595 45.28 -16.90 0.30
N TRP A 596 44.18 -17.15 1.01
CA TRP A 596 43.01 -17.85 0.45
C TRP A 596 42.16 -16.95 -0.43
N ARG A 597 41.79 -17.45 -1.62
CA ARG A 597 40.77 -16.84 -2.47
C ARG A 597 39.40 -17.24 -1.93
N VAL A 598 38.55 -16.25 -1.62
CA VAL A 598 37.21 -16.49 -1.08
C VAL A 598 36.18 -15.84 -1.97
N THR A 599 35.29 -16.66 -2.52
CA THR A 599 34.17 -16.22 -3.36
C THR A 599 32.88 -16.72 -2.76
N ALA A 600 31.77 -16.04 -3.03
CA ALA A 600 30.45 -16.47 -2.60
C ALA A 600 29.44 -16.32 -3.73
N SER A 601 28.55 -17.29 -3.90
CA SER A 601 27.34 -17.10 -4.68
C SER A 601 26.30 -16.36 -3.84
N GLN A 602 25.68 -15.34 -4.44
CA GLN A 602 24.51 -14.65 -3.92
C GLN A 602 23.38 -14.70 -4.96
N GLU A 603 22.15 -14.60 -4.50
CA GLU A 603 21.04 -14.54 -5.45
C GLU A 603 21.01 -13.16 -6.16
N ARG A 604 20.86 -13.19 -7.49
CA ARG A 604 20.68 -11.99 -8.33
C ARG A 604 19.27 -11.90 -8.90
N THR A 605 18.71 -13.05 -9.21
CA THR A 605 17.35 -13.24 -9.73
C THR A 605 16.71 -14.41 -9.00
N PRO A 606 15.39 -14.38 -8.75
CA PRO A 606 14.71 -15.47 -8.07
C PRO A 606 14.89 -16.82 -8.78
N LEU A 607 15.40 -17.81 -8.05
CA LEU A 607 15.50 -19.19 -8.54
C LEU A 607 14.50 -20.11 -7.80
N PRO A 608 13.81 -21.01 -8.52
CA PRO A 608 12.65 -21.72 -7.97
C PRO A 608 13.01 -22.93 -7.09
N ASP A 609 14.19 -23.53 -7.28
CA ASP A 609 14.57 -24.78 -6.60
C ASP A 609 16.09 -24.93 -6.44
N VAL A 610 16.51 -25.88 -5.58
CA VAL A 610 17.93 -26.19 -5.31
C VAL A 610 18.69 -26.62 -6.56
N LEU A 611 18.03 -27.32 -7.51
CA LEU A 611 18.67 -27.76 -8.74
C LEU A 611 19.02 -26.58 -9.66
N SER A 612 18.12 -25.61 -9.76
CA SER A 612 18.26 -24.40 -10.55
C SER A 612 19.32 -23.49 -9.93
N MET A 613 19.31 -23.32 -8.60
CA MET A 613 20.37 -22.63 -7.86
C MET A 613 21.72 -23.27 -8.11
N ALA A 614 21.87 -24.58 -7.87
CA ALA A 614 23.14 -25.28 -8.06
C ALA A 614 23.66 -25.17 -9.49
N ARG A 615 22.76 -25.30 -10.49
CA ARG A 615 23.13 -25.17 -11.91
C ARG A 615 23.63 -23.76 -12.25
N ARG A 616 22.89 -22.73 -11.84
CA ARG A 616 23.24 -21.33 -12.13
C ARG A 616 24.54 -20.94 -11.41
N TYR A 617 24.63 -21.20 -10.11
CA TYR A 617 25.78 -20.82 -9.29
C TYR A 617 27.06 -21.53 -9.74
N LEU A 618 26.95 -22.81 -10.10
CA LEU A 618 28.09 -23.55 -10.64
C LEU A 618 28.51 -23.04 -12.03
N ALA A 619 27.57 -22.69 -12.90
CA ALA A 619 27.87 -22.15 -14.22
C ALA A 619 28.63 -20.81 -14.12
N ASP A 620 28.15 -19.90 -13.28
CA ASP A 620 28.79 -18.60 -13.06
C ASP A 620 30.17 -18.76 -12.38
N LEU A 621 30.29 -19.67 -11.41
CA LEU A 621 31.57 -19.98 -10.76
C LEU A 621 32.64 -20.49 -11.73
N LEU A 622 32.28 -21.46 -12.58
CA LEU A 622 33.20 -22.02 -13.57
C LEU A 622 33.53 -21.02 -14.69
N ALA A 623 32.67 -20.03 -14.94
CA ALA A 623 32.97 -18.95 -15.86
C ALA A 623 34.04 -17.98 -15.31
N GLU A 624 34.18 -17.87 -13.98
CA GLU A 624 35.18 -17.02 -13.31
C GLU A 624 36.54 -17.69 -13.06
N GLY A 625 36.69 -18.99 -13.35
CA GLY A 625 37.95 -19.71 -13.24
C GLY A 625 37.81 -21.20 -12.93
N ASP A 626 38.88 -21.78 -12.36
CA ASP A 626 38.94 -23.20 -12.01
C ASP A 626 37.95 -23.57 -10.87
N ALA A 627 37.63 -24.87 -10.78
CA ALA A 627 36.80 -25.40 -9.72
C ALA A 627 37.41 -25.12 -8.33
N PRO A 628 36.59 -24.82 -7.30
CA PRO A 628 37.10 -24.50 -5.98
C PRO A 628 37.73 -25.72 -5.31
N ASP A 629 38.67 -25.49 -4.39
CA ASP A 629 39.22 -26.56 -3.54
C ASP A 629 38.20 -27.01 -2.49
N ILE A 630 37.38 -26.07 -2.00
CA ILE A 630 36.34 -26.31 -1.00
C ILE A 630 35.04 -25.64 -1.41
N LEU A 631 33.96 -26.42 -1.43
CA LEU A 631 32.59 -25.92 -1.40
C LEU A 631 32.09 -25.89 0.04
N CYS A 632 31.58 -24.75 0.48
CA CYS A 632 31.07 -24.60 1.84
C CYS A 632 29.73 -23.86 1.85
N GLY A 633 28.73 -24.43 2.52
CA GLY A 633 27.39 -23.85 2.56
C GLY A 633 26.80 -23.90 3.96
N TRP A 634 26.19 -22.79 4.38
CA TRP A 634 25.50 -22.65 5.66
C TRP A 634 23.99 -22.73 5.46
N SER A 635 23.29 -23.43 6.35
CA SER A 635 21.84 -23.59 6.29
C SER A 635 21.44 -24.14 4.90
N MET A 636 20.51 -23.49 4.18
CA MET A 636 20.19 -23.82 2.78
C MET A 636 21.42 -24.10 1.92
N GLY A 637 22.46 -23.25 2.00
CA GLY A 637 23.62 -23.32 1.13
C GLY A 637 24.33 -24.67 1.19
N GLY A 638 24.21 -25.41 2.30
CA GLY A 638 24.77 -26.76 2.43
C GLY A 638 24.19 -27.76 1.43
N GLN A 639 22.88 -27.73 1.19
CA GLN A 639 22.23 -28.59 0.20
C GLN A 639 22.56 -28.18 -1.24
N VAL A 640 22.67 -26.87 -1.50
CA VAL A 640 23.10 -26.36 -2.81
C VAL A 640 24.55 -26.77 -3.10
N CYS A 641 25.45 -26.58 -2.14
CA CYS A 641 26.84 -27.05 -2.22
C CYS A 641 26.93 -28.57 -2.42
N TYR A 642 26.10 -29.35 -1.73
CA TYR A 642 26.02 -30.80 -1.95
C TYR A 642 25.65 -31.14 -3.40
N ARG A 643 24.64 -30.47 -3.98
CA ARG A 643 24.28 -30.70 -5.39
C ARG A 643 25.36 -30.23 -6.35
N MET A 644 26.00 -29.10 -6.10
CA MET A 644 27.14 -28.60 -6.89
C MET A 644 28.32 -29.57 -6.84
N ALA A 645 28.64 -30.11 -5.67
CA ALA A 645 29.73 -31.08 -5.50
C ALA A 645 29.44 -32.39 -6.24
N ALA A 646 28.19 -32.88 -6.20
CA ALA A 646 27.77 -34.03 -7.00
C ALA A 646 27.92 -33.77 -8.51
N ALA A 647 27.55 -32.56 -9.00
CA ALA A 647 27.71 -32.21 -10.41
C ALA A 647 29.18 -32.09 -10.84
N LEU A 648 30.04 -31.53 -9.99
CA LEU A 648 31.49 -31.48 -10.24
C LEU A 648 32.11 -32.87 -10.28
N ALA A 649 31.66 -33.78 -9.43
CA ALA A 649 32.12 -35.17 -9.42
C ALA A 649 31.81 -35.91 -10.72
N GLU A 650 30.66 -35.63 -11.36
CA GLU A 650 30.32 -36.16 -12.69
C GLU A 650 31.32 -35.69 -13.76
N SER A 651 31.88 -34.47 -13.60
CA SER A 651 32.91 -33.90 -14.48
C SER A 651 34.35 -34.25 -14.09
N GLY A 652 34.55 -35.04 -13.04
CA GLY A 652 35.87 -35.52 -12.59
C GLY A 652 36.59 -34.64 -11.55
N ALA A 653 35.98 -33.53 -11.11
CA ALA A 653 36.48 -32.72 -10.00
C ALA A 653 35.88 -33.18 -8.66
N ALA A 654 36.67 -33.23 -7.60
CA ALA A 654 36.21 -33.69 -6.27
C ALA A 654 36.61 -32.69 -5.17
N PRO A 655 35.98 -31.49 -5.13
CA PRO A 655 36.26 -30.52 -4.07
C PRO A 655 35.92 -31.10 -2.70
N ALA A 656 36.56 -30.60 -1.65
CA ALA A 656 36.09 -30.87 -0.30
C ALA A 656 34.71 -30.20 -0.10
N LEU A 657 33.81 -30.85 0.65
CA LEU A 657 32.48 -30.33 0.93
C LEU A 657 32.31 -30.09 2.43
N ALA A 658 32.08 -28.84 2.80
CA ALA A 658 31.74 -28.43 4.16
C ALA A 658 30.28 -27.98 4.25
N VAL A 659 29.54 -28.55 5.18
CA VAL A 659 28.13 -28.25 5.41
C VAL A 659 27.99 -27.70 6.83
N LEU A 660 27.54 -26.44 6.93
CA LEU A 660 27.43 -25.71 8.19
C LEU A 660 25.96 -25.65 8.62
N ASP A 661 25.59 -26.45 9.62
CA ASP A 661 24.26 -26.49 10.24
C ASP A 661 23.09 -26.52 9.23
N ALA A 662 23.27 -27.31 8.16
CA ALA A 662 22.24 -27.50 7.14
C ALA A 662 21.43 -28.76 7.44
N ALA A 663 20.12 -28.70 7.24
CA ALA A 663 19.30 -29.91 7.25
C ALA A 663 19.70 -30.84 6.08
N PRO A 664 19.82 -32.17 6.29
CA PRO A 664 20.14 -33.10 5.20
C PRO A 664 19.02 -33.15 4.15
N PRO A 665 19.33 -33.34 2.86
CA PRO A 665 18.36 -33.30 1.76
C PRO A 665 17.51 -34.57 1.67
N VAL A 666 16.64 -34.79 2.66
CA VAL A 666 15.76 -35.97 2.75
C VAL A 666 14.30 -35.65 2.41
N GLY A 667 14.00 -34.39 2.09
CA GLY A 667 12.64 -33.88 1.93
C GLY A 667 11.96 -33.65 3.28
N TYR A 668 11.43 -32.44 3.48
CA TYR A 668 10.68 -32.04 4.66
C TYR A 668 9.32 -31.47 4.24
N PRO A 669 8.23 -31.84 4.93
CA PRO A 669 6.94 -31.20 4.69
C PRO A 669 7.01 -29.72 5.10
N MET A 670 6.46 -28.84 4.24
CA MET A 670 6.17 -27.45 4.59
C MET A 670 4.69 -27.35 4.95
N ASP A 671 4.37 -27.63 6.21
CA ASP A 671 3.07 -27.35 6.80
C ASP A 671 3.07 -26.00 7.53
N ALA A 672 1.91 -25.58 8.04
CA ALA A 672 1.75 -24.30 8.71
C ALA A 672 2.59 -24.16 10.00
N ASP A 673 2.88 -25.28 10.68
CA ASP A 673 3.74 -25.27 11.86
C ASP A 673 5.19 -24.99 11.46
N ARG A 674 5.65 -25.60 10.35
CA ARG A 674 6.98 -25.34 9.82
C ARG A 674 7.13 -23.91 9.32
N GLU A 675 6.15 -23.35 8.62
CA GLU A 675 6.20 -21.94 8.19
C GLU A 675 6.25 -20.98 9.39
N ARG A 676 5.51 -21.29 10.47
CA ARG A 676 5.56 -20.53 11.73
C ARG A 676 6.95 -20.55 12.35
N GLU A 677 7.59 -21.72 12.45
CA GLU A 677 8.98 -21.83 12.95
C GLU A 677 9.95 -21.01 12.11
N CYS A 678 9.76 -20.99 10.78
CA CYS A 678 10.58 -20.20 9.87
C CYS A 678 10.38 -18.69 10.11
N PHE A 679 9.13 -18.26 10.32
CA PHE A 679 8.81 -16.88 10.66
C PHE A 679 9.44 -16.46 11.99
N GLU A 680 9.32 -17.28 13.03
CA GLU A 680 9.91 -17.01 14.36
C GLU A 680 11.43 -16.86 14.26
N THR A 681 12.08 -17.74 13.49
CA THR A 681 13.52 -17.73 13.23
C THR A 681 13.94 -16.46 12.49
N PHE A 682 13.22 -16.12 11.41
CA PHE A 682 13.44 -14.89 10.65
C PHE A 682 13.28 -13.65 11.53
N ALA A 683 12.19 -13.56 12.29
CA ALA A 683 11.87 -12.42 13.13
C ALA A 683 12.90 -12.24 14.27
N ALA A 684 13.33 -13.33 14.91
CA ALA A 684 14.39 -13.30 15.92
C ALA A 684 15.72 -12.81 15.35
N GLY A 685 16.07 -13.22 14.12
CA GLY A 685 17.28 -12.75 13.43
C GLY A 685 17.25 -11.23 13.17
N ILE A 686 16.11 -10.70 12.71
CA ILE A 686 15.94 -9.25 12.51
C ILE A 686 15.98 -8.50 13.85
N ALA A 687 15.29 -9.00 14.88
CA ALA A 687 15.28 -8.39 16.21
C ALA A 687 16.69 -8.30 16.81
N ALA A 688 17.47 -9.38 16.73
CA ALA A 688 18.86 -9.41 17.18
C ALA A 688 19.74 -8.39 16.44
N ALA A 689 19.55 -8.23 15.11
CA ALA A 689 20.27 -7.25 14.31
C ALA A 689 19.96 -5.80 14.73
N LEU A 690 18.78 -5.54 15.30
CA LEU A 690 18.37 -4.24 15.85
C LEU A 690 18.75 -4.09 17.34
N GLY A 691 19.45 -5.06 17.93
CA GLY A 691 19.83 -5.03 19.35
C GLY A 691 18.66 -5.24 20.31
N ILE A 692 17.55 -5.81 19.85
CA ILE A 692 16.41 -6.15 20.71
C ILE A 692 16.76 -7.40 21.52
N PRO A 693 16.50 -7.42 22.86
CA PRO A 693 16.87 -8.53 23.72
C PRO A 693 16.25 -9.89 23.29
N PRO A 694 16.98 -11.00 23.46
CA PRO A 694 16.40 -12.34 23.30
C PRO A 694 15.21 -12.54 24.25
N GLY A 695 14.13 -13.13 23.74
CA GLY A 695 12.93 -13.45 24.54
C GLY A 695 11.81 -12.40 24.49
N THR A 696 11.97 -11.29 23.76
CA THR A 696 10.83 -10.41 23.42
C THR A 696 9.77 -11.20 22.66
N ALA A 697 8.52 -11.17 23.13
CA ALA A 697 7.44 -11.92 22.50
C ALA A 697 7.16 -11.39 21.10
N LEU A 698 7.22 -12.26 20.10
CA LEU A 698 6.92 -11.92 18.72
C LEU A 698 5.40 -11.91 18.47
N PRO A 699 4.92 -11.15 17.46
CA PRO A 699 3.52 -11.21 17.06
C PRO A 699 3.12 -12.60 16.60
N VAL A 700 1.98 -13.08 17.10
CA VAL A 700 1.34 -14.32 16.64
C VAL A 700 0.24 -13.94 15.66
N VAL A 701 0.40 -14.34 14.41
CA VAL A 701 -0.65 -14.24 13.40
C VAL A 701 -1.29 -15.61 13.18
N HIS A 702 -2.63 -15.63 13.15
CA HIS A 702 -3.37 -16.88 12.89
C HIS A 702 -3.75 -16.98 11.42
N GLY A 703 -3.58 -18.18 10.86
CA GLY A 703 -3.75 -18.48 9.44
C GLY A 703 -2.51 -18.17 8.62
N ASP A 704 -2.56 -18.57 7.35
CA ASP A 704 -1.42 -18.47 6.43
C ASP A 704 -1.45 -17.09 5.74
N ASP A 705 -0.93 -16.07 6.40
CA ASP A 705 -0.80 -14.69 5.88
C ASP A 705 0.56 -14.10 6.30
N GLY A 706 1.62 -14.51 5.60
CA GLY A 706 2.99 -14.08 5.90
C GLY A 706 3.20 -12.57 5.74
N GLU A 707 2.46 -11.90 4.84
CA GLU A 707 2.52 -10.44 4.73
C GLU A 707 1.96 -9.76 5.98
N LEU A 708 0.82 -10.24 6.49
CA LEU A 708 0.23 -9.74 7.73
C LEU A 708 1.18 -9.92 8.93
N ALA A 709 1.85 -11.07 9.00
CA ALA A 709 2.84 -11.36 10.04
C ALA A 709 4.02 -10.39 9.99
N ILE A 710 4.54 -10.10 8.80
CA ILE A 710 5.64 -9.15 8.62
C ILE A 710 5.23 -7.72 8.95
N ARG A 711 4.00 -7.30 8.62
CA ARG A 711 3.47 -5.98 9.00
C ARG A 711 3.34 -5.83 10.52
N ALA A 712 2.77 -6.83 11.19
CA ALA A 712 2.70 -6.85 12.64
C ALA A 712 4.10 -6.83 13.28
N LEU A 713 5.05 -7.58 12.70
CA LEU A 713 6.45 -7.58 13.12
C LEU A 713 7.10 -6.20 12.93
N ALA A 714 6.92 -5.55 11.79
CA ALA A 714 7.49 -4.24 11.51
C ALA A 714 7.05 -3.20 12.56
N ALA A 715 5.75 -3.16 12.88
CA ALA A 715 5.21 -2.30 13.93
C ALA A 715 5.79 -2.63 15.32
N HIS A 716 5.90 -3.92 15.65
CA HIS A 716 6.45 -4.36 16.93
C HIS A 716 7.95 -4.04 17.07
N LEU A 717 8.75 -4.29 16.03
CA LEU A 717 10.17 -3.96 16.00
C LEU A 717 10.41 -2.45 16.10
N ALA A 718 9.60 -1.65 15.41
CA ALA A 718 9.68 -0.19 15.48
C ALA A 718 9.39 0.34 16.89
N ALA A 719 8.48 -0.32 17.62
CA ALA A 719 8.15 0.00 19.00
C ALA A 719 9.22 -0.46 20.00
N ALA A 720 9.80 -1.65 19.77
CA ALA A 720 10.77 -2.28 20.69
C ALA A 720 12.23 -1.83 20.48
N SER A 721 12.54 -1.16 19.37
CA SER A 721 13.91 -0.73 19.03
C SER A 721 14.47 0.28 20.03
N PRO A 722 15.55 -0.06 20.78
CA PRO A 722 16.10 0.82 21.81
C PRO A 722 16.80 2.07 21.24
N THR A 723 17.26 2.00 19.98
CA THR A 723 17.92 3.09 19.26
C THR A 723 16.94 3.94 18.44
N GLY A 724 15.69 3.49 18.29
CA GLY A 724 14.71 4.07 17.38
C GLY A 724 14.97 3.75 15.90
N GLU A 725 15.97 2.91 15.59
CA GLU A 725 16.19 2.41 14.24
C GLU A 725 15.04 1.50 13.81
N THR A 726 14.54 1.71 12.60
CA THR A 726 13.43 0.93 12.02
C THR A 726 13.84 0.36 10.67
N VAL A 727 13.31 -0.81 10.33
CA VAL A 727 13.43 -1.38 8.99
C VAL A 727 12.11 -1.12 8.27
N PRO A 728 12.12 -0.49 7.08
CA PRO A 728 10.90 -0.29 6.32
C PRO A 728 10.20 -1.62 6.04
N THR A 729 8.88 -1.66 6.18
CA THR A 729 8.09 -2.89 6.00
C THR A 729 8.26 -3.51 4.62
N ALA A 730 8.36 -2.68 3.56
CA ALA A 730 8.63 -3.17 2.20
C ALA A 730 9.94 -3.97 2.13
N THR A 731 10.97 -3.54 2.84
CA THR A 731 12.27 -4.24 2.94
C THR A 731 12.12 -5.55 3.71
N LEU A 732 11.32 -5.57 4.79
CA LEU A 732 11.06 -6.81 5.54
C LEU A 732 10.25 -7.81 4.71
N LEU A 733 9.27 -7.34 3.94
CA LEU A 733 8.46 -8.19 3.05
C LEU A 733 9.32 -8.82 1.95
N ASP A 734 10.21 -8.05 1.34
CA ASP A 734 11.14 -8.56 0.33
C ASP A 734 12.07 -9.64 0.92
N ARG A 735 12.68 -9.34 2.07
CA ARG A 735 13.54 -10.30 2.79
C ARG A 735 12.79 -11.57 3.19
N TRP A 736 11.54 -11.44 3.65
CA TRP A 736 10.70 -12.59 4.00
C TRP A 736 10.35 -13.44 2.78
N ARG A 737 9.99 -12.84 1.65
CA ARG A 737 9.71 -13.57 0.40
C ARG A 737 10.91 -14.38 -0.08
N VAL A 738 12.10 -13.77 -0.03
CA VAL A 738 13.37 -14.46 -0.36
C VAL A 738 13.62 -15.61 0.62
N HIS A 739 13.47 -15.36 1.92
CA HIS A 739 13.67 -16.36 2.96
C HIS A 739 12.73 -17.56 2.84
N LEU A 740 11.43 -17.31 2.62
CA LEU A 740 10.42 -18.34 2.51
C LEU A 740 10.65 -19.20 1.25
N ARG A 741 10.84 -18.58 0.08
CA ARG A 741 11.12 -19.31 -1.18
C ARG A 741 12.33 -20.22 -1.05
N HIS A 742 13.42 -19.73 -0.45
CA HIS A 742 14.61 -20.52 -0.22
C HIS A 742 14.36 -21.70 0.74
N THR A 743 13.61 -21.45 1.81
CA THR A 743 13.27 -22.51 2.76
C THR A 743 12.38 -23.59 2.14
N GLU A 744 11.40 -23.20 1.33
CA GLU A 744 10.56 -24.12 0.54
C GLU A 744 11.38 -24.95 -0.45
N ALA A 745 12.29 -24.31 -1.19
CA ALA A 745 13.16 -24.98 -2.16
C ALA A 745 14.02 -26.08 -1.51
N VAL A 746 14.54 -25.81 -0.31
CA VAL A 746 15.37 -26.74 0.47
C VAL A 746 14.52 -27.83 1.10
N ALA A 747 13.33 -27.49 1.61
CA ALA A 747 12.41 -28.47 2.16
C ALA A 747 11.96 -29.49 1.10
N ALA A 748 11.74 -29.05 -0.14
CA ALA A 748 11.35 -29.91 -1.24
C ALA A 748 12.50 -30.77 -1.82
N PHE A 749 13.77 -30.44 -1.53
CA PHE A 749 14.91 -31.10 -2.16
C PHE A 749 15.26 -32.44 -1.50
N VAL A 750 15.39 -33.47 -2.35
CA VAL A 750 15.84 -34.81 -1.97
C VAL A 750 17.11 -35.15 -2.74
N GLY A 751 18.16 -35.52 -2.02
CA GLY A 751 19.46 -35.89 -2.55
C GLY A 751 19.84 -37.32 -2.20
N THR A 752 20.29 -38.09 -3.18
CA THR A 752 20.70 -39.50 -3.00
C THR A 752 22.12 -39.80 -3.46
N ASP A 753 22.80 -38.82 -4.06
CA ASP A 753 24.16 -38.96 -4.57
C ASP A 753 25.17 -39.08 -3.42
N GLN A 754 26.18 -39.93 -3.59
CA GLN A 754 27.33 -39.96 -2.69
C GLN A 754 28.47 -39.11 -3.26
N VAL A 755 28.80 -38.03 -2.56
CA VAL A 755 29.81 -37.06 -3.00
C VAL A 755 31.22 -37.59 -2.67
N PRO A 756 32.16 -37.60 -3.64
CA PRO A 756 33.57 -37.89 -3.38
C PRO A 756 34.29 -36.67 -2.78
N GLY A 757 35.40 -36.89 -2.07
CA GLY A 757 36.20 -35.82 -1.46
C GLY A 757 36.20 -35.84 0.07
N ALA A 758 36.99 -34.95 0.67
CA ALA A 758 36.98 -34.77 2.13
C ALA A 758 35.69 -34.03 2.54
N GLY A 759 35.08 -34.44 3.65
CA GLY A 759 33.82 -33.86 4.14
C GLY A 759 33.93 -33.27 5.53
N LEU A 760 33.23 -32.17 5.79
CA LEU A 760 32.99 -31.60 7.12
C LEU A 760 31.50 -31.35 7.32
N VAL A 761 30.94 -31.89 8.40
CA VAL A 761 29.56 -31.59 8.83
C VAL A 761 29.63 -30.90 10.18
N VAL A 762 29.23 -29.63 10.21
CA VAL A 762 29.14 -28.85 11.44
C VAL A 762 27.69 -28.80 11.90
N GLY A 763 27.42 -29.17 13.16
CA GLY A 763 26.10 -29.09 13.76
C GLY A 763 26.09 -28.16 14.99
N ALA A 764 25.29 -27.11 14.92
CA ALA A 764 24.87 -26.29 16.04
C ALA A 764 23.53 -26.83 16.58
N ASP A 765 22.45 -26.70 15.80
CA ASP A 765 21.09 -27.14 16.17
C ASP A 765 20.65 -28.45 15.49
N LEU A 766 21.51 -29.07 14.65
CA LEU A 766 21.19 -30.36 14.05
C LEU A 766 21.01 -31.48 15.09
N LEU A 767 20.02 -32.34 14.90
CA LEU A 767 19.89 -33.58 15.68
C LEU A 767 20.97 -34.59 15.30
N ASP A 768 21.31 -35.51 16.20
CA ASP A 768 22.31 -36.56 15.90
C ASP A 768 21.90 -37.41 14.69
N VAL A 769 20.60 -37.69 14.54
CA VAL A 769 20.06 -38.38 13.35
C VAL A 769 20.33 -37.61 12.05
N GLN A 770 20.31 -36.27 12.09
CA GLN A 770 20.59 -35.44 10.92
C GLN A 770 22.08 -35.44 10.57
N LEU A 771 22.95 -35.46 11.58
CA LEU A 771 24.39 -35.64 11.36
C LEU A 771 24.71 -37.02 10.75
N ASP A 772 24.02 -38.07 11.21
CA ASP A 772 24.16 -39.42 10.66
C ASP A 772 23.65 -39.50 9.22
N GLN A 773 22.50 -38.89 8.92
CA GLN A 773 21.98 -38.77 7.56
C GLN A 773 22.98 -38.08 6.63
N TRP A 774 23.55 -36.94 7.03
CA TRP A 774 24.61 -36.29 6.26
C TRP A 774 25.80 -37.22 6.00
N ALA A 775 26.26 -37.96 7.02
CA ALA A 775 27.40 -38.86 6.85
C ALA A 775 27.18 -39.96 5.80
N THR A 776 25.93 -40.37 5.56
CA THR A 776 25.61 -41.35 4.48
C THR A 776 25.78 -40.81 3.07
N LEU A 777 25.79 -39.48 2.91
CA LEU A 777 25.87 -38.79 1.62
C LEU A 777 27.31 -38.54 1.15
N PHE A 778 28.32 -38.93 1.95
CA PHE A 778 29.73 -38.87 1.58
C PHE A 778 30.26 -40.28 1.30
N LYS A 779 31.12 -40.42 0.29
CA LYS A 779 31.78 -41.72 0.01
C LYS A 779 32.76 -42.14 1.12
N SER A 780 33.36 -41.17 1.80
CA SER A 780 34.22 -41.35 2.97
C SER A 780 33.59 -40.65 4.17
N PRO A 781 33.68 -41.21 5.40
CA PRO A 781 33.09 -40.58 6.57
C PRO A 781 33.58 -39.13 6.76
N PRO A 782 32.68 -38.13 6.86
CA PRO A 782 33.09 -36.74 7.04
C PRO A 782 33.57 -36.50 8.46
N ALA A 783 34.45 -35.51 8.64
CA ALA A 783 34.72 -34.93 9.94
C ALA A 783 33.44 -34.31 10.51
N ARG A 784 33.22 -34.44 11.82
CA ARG A 784 32.05 -33.88 12.51
C ARG A 784 32.50 -32.87 13.55
N LEU A 785 31.86 -31.71 13.58
CA LEU A 785 32.10 -30.65 14.56
C LEU A 785 30.78 -30.24 15.20
N ARG A 786 30.72 -30.24 16.54
CA ARG A 786 29.60 -29.69 17.31
C ARG A 786 29.97 -28.32 17.83
N LEU A 787 29.08 -27.35 17.66
CA LEU A 787 29.25 -25.99 18.18
C LEU A 787 28.28 -25.75 19.35
N GLY A 788 28.75 -25.09 20.40
CA GLY A 788 27.93 -24.71 21.57
C GLY A 788 27.13 -23.43 21.33
N THR A 789 26.50 -23.31 20.16
CA THR A 789 25.78 -22.12 19.69
C THR A 789 24.50 -22.57 18.97
N GLY A 790 23.58 -21.66 18.70
CA GLY A 790 22.39 -21.93 17.88
C GLY A 790 22.64 -21.71 16.37
N HIS A 791 21.64 -21.98 15.54
CA HIS A 791 21.71 -21.94 14.07
C HIS A 791 22.35 -20.65 13.50
N HIS A 792 21.90 -19.49 13.98
CA HIS A 792 22.40 -18.18 13.56
C HIS A 792 23.73 -17.79 14.22
N GLY A 793 24.12 -18.49 15.28
CA GLY A 793 25.39 -18.29 15.95
C GLY A 793 26.57 -18.96 15.25
N VAL A 794 26.34 -19.72 14.18
CA VAL A 794 27.38 -20.45 13.44
C VAL A 794 28.35 -19.51 12.71
N LEU A 795 27.87 -18.38 12.16
CA LEU A 795 28.67 -17.44 11.38
C LEU A 795 29.06 -16.16 12.14
N THR A 796 28.94 -16.16 13.46
CA THR A 796 29.35 -15.03 14.30
C THR A 796 30.85 -14.96 14.47
N GLU A 797 31.36 -13.81 14.92
CA GLU A 797 32.78 -13.57 15.15
C GLU A 797 33.41 -14.59 16.13
N ASP A 798 32.70 -14.92 17.22
CA ASP A 798 33.17 -15.85 18.26
C ASP A 798 33.41 -17.27 17.73
N VAL A 799 32.70 -17.67 16.68
CA VAL A 799 32.77 -19.02 16.10
C VAL A 799 33.65 -19.07 14.84
N ALA A 800 33.81 -17.95 14.14
CA ALA A 800 34.49 -17.85 12.85
C ALA A 800 35.91 -18.43 12.86
N ALA A 801 36.69 -18.19 13.91
CA ALA A 801 38.06 -18.72 14.03
C ALA A 801 38.10 -20.26 14.11
N THR A 802 37.14 -20.86 14.83
CA THR A 802 37.01 -22.32 14.94
C THR A 802 36.64 -22.94 13.59
N LEU A 803 35.70 -22.32 12.87
CA LEU A 803 35.30 -22.76 11.53
C LEU A 803 36.43 -22.63 10.52
N ALA A 804 37.16 -21.52 10.51
CA ALA A 804 38.30 -21.31 9.63
C ALA A 804 39.39 -22.38 9.84
N GLY A 805 39.67 -22.74 11.09
CA GLY A 805 40.59 -23.83 11.42
C GLY A 805 40.10 -25.20 10.92
N ALA A 806 38.83 -25.50 11.10
CA ALA A 806 38.23 -26.75 10.62
C ALA A 806 38.26 -26.87 9.09
N LEU A 807 37.95 -25.78 8.37
CA LEU A 807 38.03 -25.72 6.91
C LEU A 807 39.48 -25.89 6.41
N THR A 808 40.45 -25.29 7.10
CA THR A 808 41.87 -25.43 6.75
C THR A 808 42.34 -26.89 6.85
N ASN A 809 41.85 -27.64 7.83
CA ASN A 809 42.22 -29.04 8.05
C ASN A 809 41.60 -30.02 7.03
N LEU A 810 40.69 -29.58 6.15
CA LEU A 810 40.14 -30.41 5.08
C LEU A 810 41.10 -30.60 3.91
N LEU A 811 42.03 -29.68 3.74
CA LEU A 811 43.01 -29.73 2.66
C LEU A 811 44.18 -30.62 3.07
N PRO A 812 44.74 -31.41 2.14
CA PRO A 812 45.95 -32.18 2.43
C PRO A 812 47.07 -31.24 2.88
N HIS A 813 47.73 -31.55 3.99
CA HIS A 813 48.92 -30.84 4.42
C HIS A 813 50.00 -30.99 3.34
N HIS A 814 50.31 -29.90 2.65
CA HIS A 814 51.43 -29.83 1.70
C HIS A 814 52.78 -29.75 2.41
#